data_AF-A0AAD4R8U5-F1
#
_entry.id   AF-A0AAD4R8U5-F1
#
_cell.length_a   1.000
_cell.length_b   1.000
_cell.length_c   1.000
_cell.angle_alpha   90.00
_cell.angle_beta   90.00
_cell.angle_gamma   90.00
#
_symmetry.space_group_name_H-M   'P 1'
#
loop_
_entity.id
_entity.type
_entity.pdbx_description
1 polymer ?
#
loop_
_entity_poly.entity_id
_entity_poly.type
_entity_poly.pdbx_seq_one_letter_code
_entity_poly.pdbx_strand_id
1 'polypeptide(L)'
;MLLPIPYSLFLALFLCTSIYFTLYGHETSQEWMNHEQEEKDEPNNYSNYTRTRNRAVCDASNSQNYFIYCSGRLLEAVNVHRLFNESKWFVYRPMRYSASEVHQKFEVAFPKLAPSKINKTKLLNFVEENFLAIGSDLAQVDPQDWKEAPEPLKRIQNETLRKWAFELHGMWRNLCREVTTDVKTEQDRHSLLYLPKPFIVPSATRFKEIYYWDSYWIVKGLIASEMFSTVRNILLNFAYLIEQYDFVPNGGRVYHLRRSQPPLLIPMLYDYFEATQDLDFVHQIIPYLEAEMRFWRTSRQMKIDINGSSYKVFRYCAESNTPWPEDYMNQLELTKDMEREEKQKLFRELATDAESGWDHSSRWMRILKDLRSIETCDIIPVDLNAFMCANFKILSTFFAKLGDRKKFQEYVYRYKVLRDAHKAVFLETWTNESRNFAGWFDYNIRTQRRNLNFYASMAVALYTQCYDPKETELLDQVYNYFETIGIFDYPGGIPASLIESGEQWDFPNGWAPMNHLFIEGLRTANNTRMQQMSRSLTEKWVLTNYRVYNATSLMWEKYNVSGEIPSPGGGGKYKVEREVISLHVGQAGVQIGNACWELYSLEHGIQPDGRMPSDTTVGIEDHSYNTFFSETQSGKHVPRAIFLDLEPTVVDEVRTGTYRALFHPEQLITGKEDAANNYARGHYTIGKELIDTCMDRIRRSAEQCHGLQGFLIFHSFGGGTGSGFASLMMERLSVDFGKKAKLEFSIYPAPQISTSMVEPYNSILTTHTTLEHADCSFLVDNEAIYEICRKNLEIHRPSYTNLNRLIAQVVSSITASLRFDGALNVDLTEFQTNLVPYPRIHFPLATYAPIISAEKAYHEQLNVNEITQKCFEPGSQMVKCDPRNGKYMACCLLFRGDVVPKDVNSAIAQVKTKRAIQFVDWCPTGFKVGINYQPPTVVPGGDLAKLQRAVCMLSNTTAISEAWARLDHKFDLMYSKRAFVHWYVGEGMEEGEFSEAREDMAALEKDYEEVGIDSADTMEEY
;
A
#
# COMPACT_ATOMS: atom_id res chain seq x y z
N MET A 1 18.22 24.61 27.13
CA MET A 1 16.86 25.16 27.31
C MET A 1 16.07 24.91 26.03
N LEU A 2 15.54 23.69 25.87
CA LEU A 2 14.69 23.29 24.75
C LEU A 2 13.27 23.26 25.31
N LEU A 3 12.46 24.26 24.95
CA LEU A 3 11.12 24.48 25.50
C LEU A 3 10.13 23.41 24.96
N PRO A 4 9.10 23.08 25.75
CA PRO A 4 8.22 21.95 25.49
C PRO A 4 7.21 22.29 24.40
N ILE A 5 7.06 21.38 23.44
CA ILE A 5 5.86 21.31 22.61
C ILE A 5 4.64 21.21 23.56
N PRO A 6 3.73 22.20 23.61
CA PRO A 6 2.58 22.14 24.50
C PRO A 6 1.67 21.00 24.08
N TYR A 7 1.17 20.22 25.03
CA TYR A 7 0.31 19.05 24.81
C TYR A 7 -0.96 19.33 23.96
N SER A 8 -1.36 20.59 23.77
CA SER A 8 -2.38 21.00 22.79
C SER A 8 -1.97 20.82 21.30
N LEU A 9 -0.67 20.75 20.98
CA LEU A 9 -0.10 20.41 19.66
C LEU A 9 -0.33 18.94 19.29
N PHE A 10 -0.37 18.09 20.31
CA PHE A 10 -0.32 16.63 20.17
C PHE A 10 -1.63 16.06 19.65
N LEU A 11 -2.77 16.54 20.17
CA LEU A 11 -4.08 16.19 19.62
C LEU A 11 -4.15 16.57 18.13
N ALA A 12 -3.90 17.83 17.78
CA ALA A 12 -4.00 18.32 16.40
C ALA A 12 -3.32 17.45 15.33
N LEU A 13 -2.07 17.04 15.56
CA LEU A 13 -1.29 16.23 14.61
C LEU A 13 -1.68 14.75 14.63
N PHE A 14 -1.91 14.17 15.81
CA PHE A 14 -2.28 12.75 15.97
C PHE A 14 -3.69 12.45 15.43
N LEU A 15 -4.55 13.44 15.33
CA LEU A 15 -5.95 13.24 14.95
C LEU A 15 -6.17 13.35 13.43
N CYS A 16 -5.27 14.07 12.78
CA CYS A 16 -5.06 13.97 11.35
C CYS A 16 -4.34 12.65 10.95
N THR A 17 -3.50 12.15 11.88
CA THR A 17 -3.04 10.77 12.09
C THR A 17 -3.96 9.62 11.68
N SER A 18 -5.19 9.72 12.18
CA SER A 18 -6.13 8.61 12.30
C SER A 18 -7.05 8.48 11.09
N ILE A 19 -6.74 9.21 10.02
CA ILE A 19 -7.55 9.29 8.81
C ILE A 19 -6.66 9.03 7.61
N TYR A 20 -7.12 8.12 6.76
CA TYR A 20 -6.31 7.51 5.73
C TYR A 20 -6.67 8.11 4.39
N PHE A 21 -5.73 8.88 3.84
CA PHE A 21 -5.95 9.69 2.67
C PHE A 21 -5.35 9.00 1.45
N THR A 22 -6.21 8.64 0.51
CA THR A 22 -5.83 8.42 -0.89
C THR A 22 -6.69 9.39 -1.68
N LEU A 23 -6.11 10.40 -2.32
CA LEU A 23 -6.86 11.34 -3.17
C LEU A 23 -6.00 11.82 -4.33
N TYR A 24 -6.62 11.92 -5.51
CA TYR A 24 -6.22 12.86 -6.55
C TYR A 24 -7.43 13.37 -7.34
N GLY A 25 -7.33 14.64 -7.75
CA GLY A 25 -7.92 15.21 -8.97
C GLY A 25 -9.38 15.69 -8.90
N HIS A 26 -9.58 17.00 -8.75
CA HIS A 26 -10.81 17.69 -9.12
C HIS A 26 -10.52 18.69 -10.26
N GLU A 27 -11.44 18.79 -11.22
CA GLU A 27 -11.98 19.96 -11.96
C GLU A 27 -12.72 19.43 -13.21
N THR A 28 -13.89 19.87 -13.71
CA THR A 28 -14.91 20.90 -13.41
C THR A 28 -16.20 20.52 -14.18
N SER A 29 -17.39 20.91 -13.70
CA SER A 29 -18.37 21.70 -14.47
C SER A 29 -19.63 22.02 -13.65
N GLN A 30 -20.03 23.29 -13.75
CA GLN A 30 -21.21 23.92 -13.17
C GLN A 30 -22.48 23.49 -13.92
N GLU A 31 -23.61 23.41 -13.21
CA GLU A 31 -24.85 24.03 -13.68
C GLU A 31 -25.78 24.31 -12.50
N TRP A 32 -26.36 25.51 -12.52
CA TRP A 32 -27.23 26.09 -11.50
C TRP A 32 -28.65 25.55 -11.65
N MET A 33 -29.40 25.42 -10.55
CA MET A 33 -30.78 25.93 -10.47
C MET A 33 -31.28 26.03 -9.02
N ASN A 34 -31.90 27.17 -8.73
CA ASN A 34 -32.56 27.58 -7.49
C ASN A 34 -33.68 26.61 -7.08
N HIS A 35 -33.94 26.45 -5.78
CA HIS A 35 -35.29 26.61 -5.22
C HIS A 35 -35.28 26.89 -3.72
N GLU A 36 -36.30 27.63 -3.32
CA GLU A 36 -36.46 28.43 -2.11
C GLU A 36 -36.82 27.63 -0.84
N GLN A 37 -36.65 28.33 0.28
CA GLN A 37 -37.04 28.00 1.65
C GLN A 37 -38.49 27.54 1.78
N GLU A 38 -38.73 26.57 2.68
CA GLU A 38 -39.91 26.57 3.55
C GLU A 38 -39.58 25.87 4.89
N GLU A 39 -39.43 26.67 5.95
CA GLU A 39 -39.58 26.24 7.35
C GLU A 39 -41.05 25.90 7.62
N LYS A 40 -41.31 24.82 8.39
CA LYS A 40 -42.42 24.77 9.37
C LYS A 40 -42.38 23.52 10.27
N ASP A 41 -42.35 23.83 11.56
CA ASP A 41 -43.07 23.24 12.70
C ASP A 41 -42.90 21.75 13.09
N GLU A 42 -42.29 21.56 14.26
CA GLU A 42 -42.48 20.41 15.16
C GLU A 42 -43.96 20.26 15.58
N PRO A 43 -44.36 19.06 16.05
CA PRO A 43 -44.58 18.99 17.49
C PRO A 43 -44.12 17.70 18.16
N ASN A 44 -43.58 17.91 19.36
CA ASN A 44 -43.47 16.99 20.50
C ASN A 44 -44.54 15.88 20.55
N ASN A 45 -44.10 14.63 20.78
CA ASN A 45 -44.80 13.72 21.70
C ASN A 45 -43.91 12.55 22.14
N TYR A 46 -43.39 12.66 23.37
CA TYR A 46 -42.84 11.54 24.14
C TYR A 46 -44.01 10.70 24.70
N SER A 47 -44.20 9.46 24.21
CA SER A 47 -44.79 8.41 25.04
C SER A 47 -44.57 6.99 24.50
N ASN A 48 -44.07 6.13 25.39
CA ASN A 48 -44.36 4.70 25.55
C ASN A 48 -44.13 3.75 24.36
N TYR A 49 -42.99 3.04 24.37
CA TYR A 49 -42.93 1.67 23.83
C TYR A 49 -42.04 0.74 24.66
N THR A 50 -42.67 0.02 25.58
CA THR A 50 -42.23 -1.31 26.01
C THR A 50 -42.56 -2.30 24.88
N ARG A 51 -41.57 -2.67 24.07
CA ARG A 51 -41.65 -3.82 23.15
C ARG A 51 -40.48 -4.76 23.40
N THR A 52 -40.75 -5.83 24.11
CA THR A 52 -39.97 -7.07 24.05
C THR A 52 -40.10 -7.65 22.64
N ARG A 53 -39.11 -7.38 21.77
CA ARG A 53 -38.96 -8.04 20.47
C ARG A 53 -37.73 -8.95 20.53
N ASN A 54 -37.88 -10.20 20.06
CA ASN A 54 -36.75 -10.99 19.55
C ASN A 54 -35.98 -10.08 18.58
N ARG A 55 -34.77 -9.65 18.94
CA ARG A 55 -34.03 -8.64 18.18
C ARG A 55 -33.36 -9.30 16.97
N ALA A 56 -33.44 -8.55 15.87
CA ALA A 56 -33.31 -8.99 14.49
C ALA A 56 -31.90 -8.76 13.93
N VAL A 57 -31.46 -9.72 13.12
CA VAL A 57 -30.22 -9.78 12.31
C VAL A 57 -30.46 -9.00 11.01
N CYS A 58 -29.47 -8.61 10.18
CA CYS A 58 -29.80 -8.13 8.82
C CYS A 58 -30.62 -9.20 8.07
N ASP A 59 -31.93 -9.04 8.10
CA ASP A 59 -32.93 -10.02 7.69
C ASP A 59 -34.25 -9.29 7.38
N ALA A 60 -35.27 -10.06 6.98
CA ALA A 60 -36.57 -9.55 6.55
C ALA A 60 -37.28 -8.67 7.60
N SER A 61 -36.89 -8.75 8.88
CA SER A 61 -37.57 -8.03 9.96
C SER A 61 -37.01 -6.62 10.23
N ASN A 62 -35.82 -6.30 9.72
CA ASN A 62 -35.22 -4.96 9.85
C ASN A 62 -34.68 -4.37 8.53
N SER A 63 -34.57 -5.15 7.45
CA SER A 63 -34.11 -4.66 6.15
C SER A 63 -34.85 -5.34 5.00
N GLN A 64 -35.50 -4.53 4.14
CA GLN A 64 -36.27 -5.05 3.01
C GLN A 64 -35.38 -5.59 1.87
N ASN A 65 -34.08 -5.29 1.90
CA ASN A 65 -33.10 -5.63 0.87
C ASN A 65 -32.04 -6.64 1.33
N TYR A 66 -32.27 -7.35 2.46
CA TYR A 66 -31.34 -8.33 3.02
C TYR A 66 -30.95 -9.45 2.04
N PHE A 67 -31.85 -9.83 1.13
CA PHE A 67 -31.60 -10.86 0.11
C PHE A 67 -30.70 -10.36 -1.05
N ILE A 68 -30.31 -9.08 -1.07
CA ILE A 68 -29.33 -8.53 -2.01
C ILE A 68 -28.06 -8.11 -1.29
N TYR A 69 -28.19 -7.45 -0.13
CA TYR A 69 -27.03 -6.89 0.57
C TYR A 69 -26.57 -7.67 1.80
N CYS A 70 -27.21 -8.80 2.18
CA CYS A 70 -26.83 -9.57 3.36
C CYS A 70 -26.58 -11.06 3.11
N SER A 71 -27.49 -11.80 2.46
CA SER A 71 -27.33 -13.26 2.35
C SER A 71 -28.12 -13.94 1.24
N GLY A 72 -28.44 -13.26 0.14
CA GLY A 72 -29.23 -13.86 -0.94
C GLY A 72 -28.46 -14.24 -2.20
N ARG A 73 -29.19 -14.89 -3.13
CA ARG A 73 -28.64 -15.57 -4.30
C ARG A 73 -27.92 -14.64 -5.27
N LEU A 74 -28.38 -13.39 -5.38
CA LEU A 74 -27.72 -12.38 -6.21
C LEU A 74 -26.34 -12.02 -5.65
N LEU A 75 -26.23 -11.76 -4.35
CA LEU A 75 -24.96 -11.49 -3.68
C LEU A 75 -23.96 -12.64 -3.88
N GLU A 76 -24.44 -13.86 -3.65
CA GLU A 76 -23.63 -15.06 -3.83
C GLU A 76 -23.17 -15.22 -5.28
N ALA A 77 -24.07 -15.02 -6.26
CA ALA A 77 -23.72 -15.12 -7.68
C ALA A 77 -22.67 -14.09 -8.09
N VAL A 78 -22.83 -12.83 -7.66
CA VAL A 78 -21.87 -11.75 -7.96
C VAL A 78 -20.48 -12.08 -7.43
N ASN A 79 -20.40 -12.63 -6.21
CA ASN A 79 -19.12 -12.97 -5.57
C ASN A 79 -18.51 -14.27 -6.09
N VAL A 80 -19.31 -15.32 -6.31
CA VAL A 80 -18.82 -16.59 -6.88
C VAL A 80 -18.27 -16.38 -8.28
N HIS A 81 -18.88 -15.48 -9.07
CA HIS A 81 -18.37 -15.10 -10.39
C HIS A 81 -17.31 -13.99 -10.37
N ARG A 82 -16.96 -13.48 -9.17
CA ARG A 82 -15.98 -12.40 -8.97
C ARG A 82 -16.20 -11.24 -9.96
N LEU A 83 -17.42 -10.70 -10.01
CA LEU A 83 -17.72 -9.60 -10.94
C LEU A 83 -16.97 -8.31 -10.60
N PHE A 84 -16.51 -8.17 -9.36
CA PHE A 84 -15.75 -7.04 -8.86
C PHE A 84 -14.53 -7.55 -8.10
N ASN A 85 -13.43 -6.80 -8.10
CA ASN A 85 -12.19 -7.17 -7.41
C ASN A 85 -12.37 -7.31 -5.89
N GLU A 86 -13.19 -6.46 -5.25
CA GLU A 86 -13.58 -6.66 -3.86
C GLU A 86 -15.09 -6.79 -3.72
N SER A 87 -15.53 -7.66 -2.82
CA SER A 87 -16.95 -7.89 -2.52
C SER A 87 -17.67 -6.60 -2.10
N LYS A 88 -16.93 -5.68 -1.47
CA LYS A 88 -17.41 -4.35 -1.06
C LYS A 88 -17.97 -3.50 -2.21
N TRP A 89 -17.39 -3.60 -3.40
CA TRP A 89 -17.77 -2.77 -4.55
C TRP A 89 -19.20 -3.03 -5.00
N PHE A 90 -19.64 -4.30 -4.98
CA PHE A 90 -21.03 -4.62 -5.31
C PHE A 90 -22.00 -4.07 -4.27
N VAL A 91 -21.71 -4.33 -2.99
CA VAL A 91 -22.63 -3.96 -1.91
C VAL A 91 -22.70 -2.46 -1.69
N TYR A 92 -21.78 -1.68 -2.27
CA TYR A 92 -21.86 -0.22 -2.29
C TYR A 92 -22.70 0.37 -3.41
N ARG A 93 -23.08 -0.41 -4.43
CA ARG A 93 -23.88 0.11 -5.54
C ARG A 93 -25.36 0.18 -5.13
N PRO A 94 -26.01 1.36 -5.17
CA PRO A 94 -27.46 1.45 -4.96
C PRO A 94 -28.24 0.77 -6.07
N MET A 95 -29.45 0.31 -5.81
CA MET A 95 -30.35 -0.21 -6.83
C MET A 95 -31.05 0.91 -7.59
N ARG A 96 -31.30 0.72 -8.88
CA ARG A 96 -32.11 1.61 -9.73
C ARG A 96 -33.61 1.48 -9.49
N TYR A 97 -34.04 0.30 -9.06
CA TYR A 97 -35.43 -0.05 -8.79
C TYR A 97 -35.57 -0.56 -7.35
N SER A 98 -36.81 -0.68 -6.85
CA SER A 98 -37.07 -1.25 -5.52
C SER A 98 -36.44 -2.63 -5.34
N ALA A 99 -36.09 -3.00 -4.11
CA ALA A 99 -35.43 -4.27 -3.82
C ALA A 99 -36.25 -5.47 -4.30
N SER A 100 -37.58 -5.39 -4.16
CA SER A 100 -38.52 -6.42 -4.61
C SER A 100 -38.54 -6.55 -6.14
N GLU A 101 -38.49 -5.44 -6.86
CA GLU A 101 -38.47 -5.43 -8.32
C GLU A 101 -37.15 -5.99 -8.86
N VAL A 102 -36.00 -5.56 -8.31
CA VAL A 102 -34.69 -6.12 -8.71
C VAL A 102 -34.63 -7.62 -8.42
N HIS A 103 -35.15 -8.07 -7.29
CA HIS A 103 -35.22 -9.50 -6.98
C HIS A 103 -36.09 -10.26 -7.99
N GLN A 104 -37.27 -9.74 -8.33
CA GLN A 104 -38.14 -10.35 -9.32
C GLN A 104 -37.48 -10.41 -10.70
N LYS A 105 -36.84 -9.31 -11.14
CA LYS A 105 -36.07 -9.28 -12.40
C LYS A 105 -34.94 -10.32 -12.39
N PHE A 106 -34.24 -10.48 -11.27
CA PHE A 106 -33.19 -11.49 -11.12
C PHE A 106 -33.72 -12.92 -11.22
N GLU A 107 -34.82 -13.23 -10.52
CA GLU A 107 -35.45 -14.55 -10.56
C GLU A 107 -36.03 -14.88 -11.95
N VAL A 108 -36.52 -13.89 -12.69
CA VAL A 108 -36.96 -14.04 -14.09
C VAL A 108 -35.77 -14.27 -15.02
N ALA A 109 -34.68 -13.52 -14.87
CA ALA A 109 -33.49 -13.64 -15.72
C ALA A 109 -32.71 -14.95 -15.47
N PHE A 110 -32.71 -15.44 -14.22
CA PHE A 110 -31.92 -16.61 -13.80
C PHE A 110 -32.74 -17.60 -12.96
N PRO A 111 -33.81 -18.21 -13.52
CA PRO A 111 -34.76 -19.00 -12.74
C PRO A 111 -34.13 -20.26 -12.15
N LYS A 112 -34.07 -20.36 -10.81
CA LYS A 112 -33.63 -21.55 -10.05
C LYS A 112 -32.24 -22.12 -10.42
N LEU A 113 -31.40 -21.33 -11.08
CA LEU A 113 -30.00 -21.71 -11.32
C LEU A 113 -29.19 -21.58 -10.03
N ALA A 114 -28.32 -22.55 -9.77
CA ALA A 114 -27.31 -22.39 -8.73
C ALA A 114 -26.41 -21.19 -9.08
N PRO A 115 -26.00 -20.35 -8.10
CA PRO A 115 -25.13 -19.20 -8.33
C PRO A 115 -23.94 -19.49 -9.25
N SER A 116 -23.21 -20.58 -9.01
CA SER A 116 -22.05 -21.00 -9.82
C SER A 116 -22.36 -21.38 -11.27
N LYS A 117 -23.63 -21.62 -11.62
CA LYS A 117 -24.09 -21.98 -12.97
C LYS A 117 -24.65 -20.79 -13.75
N ILE A 118 -24.69 -19.61 -13.15
CA ILE A 118 -25.14 -18.39 -13.83
C ILE A 118 -24.08 -17.97 -14.86
N ASN A 119 -24.50 -17.41 -16.00
CA ASN A 119 -23.56 -16.90 -16.99
C ASN A 119 -23.00 -15.54 -16.53
N LYS A 120 -21.68 -15.43 -16.37
CA LYS A 120 -20.97 -14.22 -15.88
C LYS A 120 -21.36 -12.97 -16.67
N THR A 121 -21.32 -13.02 -18.01
CA THR A 121 -21.63 -11.86 -18.88
C THR A 121 -23.08 -11.40 -18.73
N LYS A 122 -24.04 -12.33 -18.70
CA LYS A 122 -25.45 -11.98 -18.48
C LYS A 122 -25.69 -11.39 -17.09
N LEU A 123 -24.98 -11.90 -16.08
CA LEU A 123 -25.07 -11.37 -14.71
C LEU A 123 -24.47 -9.97 -14.61
N LEU A 124 -23.34 -9.70 -15.28
CA LEU A 124 -22.74 -8.37 -15.34
C LEU A 124 -23.70 -7.36 -15.99
N ASN A 125 -24.30 -7.71 -17.14
CA ASN A 125 -25.30 -6.87 -17.79
C ASN A 125 -26.50 -6.61 -16.87
N PHE A 126 -26.98 -7.64 -16.17
CA PHE A 126 -28.05 -7.49 -15.18
C PHE A 126 -27.66 -6.48 -14.08
N VAL A 127 -26.43 -6.54 -13.56
CA VAL A 127 -25.96 -5.61 -12.53
C VAL A 127 -25.90 -4.18 -13.07
N GLU A 128 -25.33 -3.95 -14.26
CA GLU A 128 -25.24 -2.60 -14.84
C GLU A 128 -26.60 -1.99 -15.17
N GLU A 129 -27.58 -2.81 -15.58
CA GLU A 129 -28.95 -2.37 -15.87
C GLU A 129 -29.81 -2.08 -14.63
N ASN A 130 -29.48 -2.67 -13.47
CA ASN A 130 -30.32 -2.62 -12.27
C ASN A 130 -29.67 -1.90 -11.09
N PHE A 131 -28.39 -1.55 -11.16
CA PHE A 131 -27.65 -0.85 -10.10
C PHE A 131 -27.02 0.46 -10.62
N LEU A 132 -26.88 1.42 -9.71
CA LEU A 132 -26.23 2.71 -9.92
C LEU A 132 -24.73 2.63 -9.61
N ALA A 133 -24.00 3.68 -9.97
CA ALA A 133 -22.59 3.81 -9.65
C ALA A 133 -22.35 3.98 -8.15
N ILE A 134 -21.20 3.51 -7.67
CA ILE A 134 -20.78 3.57 -6.27
C ILE A 134 -20.68 5.02 -5.81
N GLY A 135 -21.34 5.36 -4.70
CA GLY A 135 -21.31 6.69 -4.10
C GLY A 135 -22.30 7.68 -4.71
N SER A 136 -23.19 7.23 -5.61
CA SER A 136 -24.34 8.03 -6.05
C SER A 136 -25.31 8.38 -4.92
N ASP A 137 -25.23 7.65 -3.81
CA ASP A 137 -26.00 7.83 -2.58
C ASP A 137 -25.34 8.82 -1.58
N LEU A 138 -24.21 9.45 -1.94
CA LEU A 138 -23.49 10.42 -1.13
C LEU A 138 -23.17 11.71 -1.90
N ALA A 139 -23.35 12.85 -1.26
CA ALA A 139 -22.89 14.14 -1.74
C ALA A 139 -21.64 14.59 -0.97
N GLN A 140 -20.67 15.19 -1.65
CA GLN A 140 -19.59 15.92 -0.98
C GLN A 140 -20.10 17.31 -0.57
N VAL A 141 -19.85 17.68 0.68
CA VAL A 141 -20.28 18.96 1.24
C VAL A 141 -19.13 19.61 1.99
N ASP A 142 -19.04 20.94 1.96
CA ASP A 142 -18.06 21.66 2.76
C ASP A 142 -18.57 21.81 4.21
N PRO A 143 -17.76 21.49 5.24
CA PRO A 143 -18.15 21.70 6.62
C PRO A 143 -18.34 23.19 6.94
N GLN A 144 -19.49 23.54 7.52
CA GLN A 144 -19.87 24.94 7.76
C GLN A 144 -18.96 25.68 8.75
N ASP A 145 -18.35 24.96 9.70
CA ASP A 145 -17.49 25.51 10.74
C ASP A 145 -15.99 25.34 10.45
N TRP A 146 -15.63 24.91 9.24
CA TRP A 146 -14.24 24.87 8.81
C TRP A 146 -13.68 26.30 8.65
N LYS A 147 -12.46 26.52 9.14
CA LYS A 147 -11.77 27.82 9.03
C LYS A 147 -10.30 27.62 8.72
N GLU A 148 -9.75 28.44 7.82
CA GLU A 148 -8.40 28.25 7.27
C GLU A 148 -7.28 28.11 8.31
N ALA A 149 -7.38 28.84 9.43
CA ALA A 149 -6.35 28.83 10.46
C ALA A 149 -6.92 28.71 11.88
N PRO A 150 -7.18 27.48 12.38
CA PRO A 150 -7.61 27.25 13.75
C PRO A 150 -6.54 27.65 14.78
N GLU A 151 -6.97 28.23 15.90
CA GLU A 151 -6.10 28.73 16.96
C GLU A 151 -5.24 27.63 17.62
N PRO A 152 -5.76 26.42 17.89
CA PRO A 152 -4.93 25.33 18.41
C PRO A 152 -3.76 24.97 17.49
N LEU A 153 -3.95 25.02 16.17
CA LEU A 153 -2.91 24.70 15.18
C LEU A 153 -1.84 25.80 15.10
N LYS A 154 -2.20 27.06 15.31
CA LYS A 154 -1.23 28.17 15.33
C LYS A 154 -0.22 28.05 16.47
N ARG A 155 -0.61 27.41 17.58
CA ARG A 155 0.26 27.21 18.75
C ARG A 155 1.40 26.25 18.46
N ILE A 156 1.37 25.53 17.34
CA ILE A 156 2.45 24.60 16.93
C ILE A 156 3.76 25.38 16.76
N GLN A 157 4.75 25.10 17.63
CA GLN A 157 6.03 25.81 17.67
C GLN A 157 6.95 25.43 16.50
N ASN A 158 7.00 24.14 16.14
CA ASN A 158 7.77 23.66 15.02
C ASN A 158 7.07 24.06 13.70
N GLU A 159 7.72 24.90 12.91
CA GLU A 159 7.14 25.47 11.69
C GLU A 159 6.79 24.40 10.64
N THR A 160 7.65 23.40 10.47
CA THR A 160 7.43 22.27 9.55
C THR A 160 6.19 21.48 9.95
N LEU A 161 6.09 21.08 11.22
CA LEU A 161 4.93 20.34 11.72
C LEU A 161 3.67 21.21 11.74
N ARG A 162 3.81 22.52 11.92
CA ARG A 162 2.68 23.46 11.84
C ARG A 162 2.11 23.52 10.44
N LYS A 163 2.98 23.64 9.42
CA LYS A 163 2.56 23.61 8.02
C LYS A 163 1.86 22.30 7.67
N TRP A 164 2.45 21.17 8.07
CA TRP A 164 1.84 19.85 7.88
C TRP A 164 0.47 19.73 8.55
N ALA A 165 0.31 20.24 9.77
CA ALA A 165 -0.99 20.23 10.45
C ALA A 165 -2.06 21.06 9.71
N PHE A 166 -1.70 22.19 9.10
CA PHE A 166 -2.62 22.96 8.26
C PHE A 166 -2.99 22.21 6.97
N GLU A 167 -2.05 21.52 6.34
CA GLU A 167 -2.32 20.67 5.17
C GLU A 167 -3.33 19.58 5.52
N LEU A 168 -3.14 18.91 6.65
CA LEU A 168 -4.07 17.88 7.13
C LEU A 168 -5.44 18.46 7.50
N HIS A 169 -5.49 19.64 8.13
CA HIS A 169 -6.74 20.35 8.43
C HIS A 169 -7.54 20.69 7.16
N GLY A 170 -6.86 21.01 6.06
CA GLY A 170 -7.51 21.23 4.76
C GLY A 170 -8.27 20.00 4.25
N MET A 171 -7.85 18.80 4.67
CA MET A 171 -8.45 17.56 4.18
C MET A 171 -9.84 17.26 4.74
N TRP A 172 -10.26 17.88 5.85
CA TRP A 172 -11.62 17.72 6.39
C TRP A 172 -12.71 18.03 5.37
N ARG A 173 -12.47 19.03 4.51
CA ARG A 173 -13.37 19.40 3.40
C ARG A 173 -13.56 18.26 2.41
N ASN A 174 -12.48 17.54 2.11
CA ASN A 174 -12.50 16.45 1.14
C ASN A 174 -13.16 15.17 1.68
N LEU A 175 -13.31 15.04 3.00
CA LEU A 175 -13.90 13.87 3.65
C LEU A 175 -15.33 14.07 4.12
N CYS A 176 -15.81 15.31 4.13
CA CYS A 176 -17.15 15.56 4.57
C CYS A 176 -18.16 15.12 3.51
N ARG A 177 -19.12 14.32 3.95
CA ARG A 177 -20.16 13.73 3.13
C ARG A 177 -21.51 13.95 3.78
N GLU A 178 -22.52 14.06 2.95
CA GLU A 178 -23.93 14.05 3.33
C GLU A 178 -24.64 12.92 2.60
N VAL A 179 -25.55 12.23 3.30
CA VAL A 179 -26.39 11.22 2.67
C VAL A 179 -27.46 11.92 1.85
N THR A 180 -27.57 11.52 0.59
CA THR A 180 -28.59 12.04 -0.33
C THR A 180 -30.00 11.72 0.16
N THR A 181 -30.97 12.60 -0.13
CA THR A 181 -32.33 12.52 0.44
C THR A 181 -33.15 11.33 -0.06
N ASP A 182 -32.82 10.79 -1.24
CA ASP A 182 -33.42 9.59 -1.82
C ASP A 182 -33.17 8.35 -0.93
N VAL A 183 -32.03 8.26 -0.25
CA VAL A 183 -31.76 7.18 0.72
C VAL A 183 -32.81 7.15 1.83
N LYS A 184 -33.33 8.32 2.26
CA LYS A 184 -34.39 8.41 3.27
C LYS A 184 -35.72 7.90 2.73
N THR A 185 -36.10 8.34 1.54
CA THR A 185 -37.41 8.04 0.94
C THR A 185 -37.48 6.61 0.40
N GLU A 186 -36.34 6.06 -0.02
CA GLU A 186 -36.24 4.79 -0.74
C GLU A 186 -35.16 3.89 -0.16
N GLN A 187 -35.07 3.80 1.19
CA GLN A 187 -34.04 3.05 1.93
C GLN A 187 -33.87 1.58 1.47
N ASP A 188 -34.90 0.96 0.89
CA ASP A 188 -34.82 -0.40 0.35
C ASP A 188 -33.86 -0.48 -0.86
N ARG A 189 -33.67 0.61 -1.61
CA ARG A 189 -32.74 0.68 -2.74
C ARG A 189 -31.26 0.74 -2.35
N HIS A 190 -30.96 1.06 -1.09
CA HIS A 190 -29.58 1.39 -0.67
C HIS A 190 -29.09 0.43 0.41
N SER A 191 -27.80 0.08 0.33
CA SER A 191 -27.11 -0.53 1.46
C SER A 191 -26.67 0.51 2.50
N LEU A 192 -26.46 1.78 2.09
CA LEU A 192 -26.15 2.88 2.98
C LEU A 192 -27.35 3.20 3.86
N LEU A 193 -27.13 3.36 5.16
CA LEU A 193 -28.16 3.81 6.09
C LEU A 193 -28.31 5.33 6.02
N TYR A 194 -29.54 5.81 5.95
CA TYR A 194 -29.79 7.25 6.00
C TYR A 194 -29.25 7.86 7.30
N LEU A 195 -28.55 8.99 7.17
CA LEU A 195 -28.09 9.81 8.30
C LEU A 195 -28.60 11.24 8.13
N PRO A 196 -29.19 11.86 9.16
CA PRO A 196 -29.84 13.17 9.04
C PRO A 196 -28.88 14.36 8.98
N LYS A 197 -27.58 14.17 9.24
CA LYS A 197 -26.58 15.24 9.26
C LYS A 197 -25.34 14.86 8.44
N PRO A 198 -24.58 15.85 7.93
CA PRO A 198 -23.26 15.61 7.37
C PRO A 198 -22.31 14.94 8.37
N PHE A 199 -21.37 14.15 7.87
CA PHE A 199 -20.38 13.44 8.66
C PHE A 199 -19.04 13.35 7.91
N ILE A 200 -18.00 12.89 8.60
CA ILE A 200 -16.69 12.68 8.02
C ILE A 200 -16.48 11.18 7.78
N VAL A 201 -16.05 10.82 6.57
CA VAL A 201 -15.63 9.44 6.26
C VAL A 201 -14.15 9.20 6.60
N PRO A 202 -13.72 7.97 6.94
CA PRO A 202 -12.31 7.66 7.18
C PRO A 202 -11.40 7.74 5.95
N SER A 203 -11.97 7.68 4.75
CA SER A 203 -11.23 7.77 3.48
C SER A 203 -12.16 8.27 2.37
N ALA A 204 -11.66 9.17 1.51
CA ALA A 204 -12.47 9.70 0.40
C ALA A 204 -12.71 8.67 -0.73
N THR A 205 -11.82 7.69 -0.89
CA THR A 205 -11.85 6.73 -2.01
C THR A 205 -12.47 5.39 -1.62
N ARG A 206 -12.10 4.87 -0.45
CA ARG A 206 -12.33 3.47 -0.09
C ARG A 206 -13.50 3.25 0.88
N PHE A 207 -13.59 4.06 1.93
CA PHE A 207 -14.58 3.91 2.99
C PHE A 207 -15.69 4.94 2.82
N LYS A 208 -16.80 4.54 2.21
CA LYS A 208 -17.93 5.43 1.87
C LYS A 208 -19.07 5.35 2.90
N GLU A 209 -18.74 5.27 4.18
CA GLU A 209 -19.70 5.30 5.28
C GLU A 209 -19.05 5.81 6.57
N ILE A 210 -19.87 6.23 7.53
CA ILE A 210 -19.42 6.47 8.90
C ILE A 210 -19.02 5.15 9.54
N TYR A 211 -17.91 5.12 10.26
CA TYR A 211 -17.47 4.00 11.11
C TYR A 211 -17.50 4.41 12.58
N TYR A 212 -17.86 3.48 13.46
CA TYR A 212 -18.16 3.83 14.83
C TYR A 212 -16.92 4.25 15.62
N TRP A 213 -15.95 3.35 15.82
CA TRP A 213 -14.81 3.66 16.68
C TRP A 213 -13.85 4.67 16.03
N ASP A 214 -13.67 4.65 14.70
CA ASP A 214 -12.85 5.60 13.94
C ASP A 214 -13.33 7.04 14.18
N SER A 215 -14.65 7.21 14.30
CA SER A 215 -15.25 8.51 14.58
C SER A 215 -14.77 9.12 15.90
N TYR A 216 -14.20 8.34 16.83
CA TYR A 216 -13.66 8.86 18.08
C TYR A 216 -12.44 9.75 17.82
N TRP A 217 -11.52 9.25 17.00
CA TRP A 217 -10.33 10.01 16.63
C TRP A 217 -10.65 11.13 15.64
N ILE A 218 -11.62 10.92 14.74
CA ILE A 218 -12.16 12.00 13.90
C ILE A 218 -12.73 13.13 14.77
N VAL A 219 -13.60 12.83 15.75
CA VAL A 219 -14.23 13.81 16.64
C VAL A 219 -13.18 14.62 17.39
N LYS A 220 -12.19 13.95 17.96
CA LYS A 220 -11.08 14.65 18.59
C LYS A 220 -10.40 15.59 17.58
N GLY A 221 -10.13 15.15 16.35
CA GLY A 221 -9.43 15.96 15.33
C GLY A 221 -10.20 17.19 14.90
N LEU A 222 -11.52 17.04 14.80
CA LEU A 222 -12.45 18.14 14.59
C LEU A 222 -12.45 19.12 15.77
N ILE A 223 -12.42 18.63 17.02
CA ILE A 223 -12.27 19.48 18.22
C ILE A 223 -10.95 20.28 18.16
N ALA A 224 -9.84 19.63 17.78
CA ALA A 224 -8.55 20.31 17.60
C ALA A 224 -8.55 21.33 16.44
N SER A 225 -9.44 21.13 15.46
CA SER A 225 -9.70 22.05 14.35
C SER A 225 -10.77 23.10 14.67
N GLU A 226 -11.31 23.12 15.89
CA GLU A 226 -12.42 23.97 16.34
C GLU A 226 -13.72 23.80 15.54
N MET A 227 -13.94 22.61 14.97
CA MET A 227 -15.11 22.24 14.17
C MET A 227 -16.19 21.58 15.03
N PHE A 228 -16.70 22.32 16.02
CA PHE A 228 -17.62 21.80 17.04
C PHE A 228 -19.01 21.44 16.51
N SER A 229 -19.53 22.17 15.51
CA SER A 229 -20.82 21.86 14.90
C SER A 229 -20.77 20.58 14.06
N THR A 230 -19.64 20.34 13.39
CA THR A 230 -19.39 19.07 12.68
C THR A 230 -19.33 17.89 13.66
N VAL A 231 -18.70 18.06 14.84
CA VAL A 231 -18.73 17.05 15.91
C VAL A 231 -20.15 16.80 16.40
N ARG A 232 -20.93 17.87 16.64
CA ARG A 232 -22.33 17.77 17.06
C ARG A 232 -23.18 16.99 16.05
N ASN A 233 -22.94 17.19 14.76
CA ASN A 233 -23.61 16.45 13.68
C ASN A 233 -23.28 14.95 13.71
N ILE A 234 -22.02 14.57 13.91
CA ILE A 234 -21.60 13.17 14.08
C ILE A 234 -22.30 12.52 15.29
N LEU A 235 -22.34 13.21 16.43
CA LEU A 235 -23.02 12.71 17.65
C LEU A 235 -24.53 12.54 17.45
N LEU A 236 -25.17 13.46 16.73
CA LEU A 236 -26.59 13.35 16.36
C LEU A 236 -26.86 12.18 15.41
N ASN A 237 -25.97 11.92 14.46
CA ASN A 237 -26.07 10.76 13.58
C ASN A 237 -25.99 9.44 14.37
N PHE A 238 -25.10 9.34 15.35
CA PHE A 238 -25.05 8.16 16.22
C PHE A 238 -26.28 8.03 17.12
N ALA A 239 -26.79 9.13 17.66
CA ALA A 239 -28.06 9.14 18.40
C ALA A 239 -29.23 8.65 17.53
N TYR A 240 -29.30 9.09 16.27
CA TYR A 240 -30.27 8.62 15.29
C TYR A 240 -30.14 7.11 15.03
N LEU A 241 -28.92 6.60 14.84
CA LEU A 241 -28.71 5.14 14.66
C LEU A 241 -29.16 4.34 15.88
N ILE A 242 -28.90 4.82 17.10
CA ILE A 242 -29.38 4.18 18.34
C ILE A 242 -30.91 4.22 18.42
N GLU A 243 -31.54 5.33 18.02
CA GLU A 243 -33.00 5.44 17.99
C GLU A 243 -33.63 4.42 17.05
N GLN A 244 -33.04 4.22 15.87
CA GLN A 244 -33.57 3.30 14.85
C GLN A 244 -33.25 1.83 15.15
N TYR A 245 -32.05 1.54 15.68
CA TYR A 245 -31.49 0.18 15.74
C TYR A 245 -31.08 -0.28 17.14
N ASP A 246 -31.29 0.52 18.19
CA ASP A 246 -30.94 0.28 19.60
C ASP A 246 -29.44 0.32 19.95
N PHE A 247 -28.55 0.39 18.96
CA PHE A 247 -27.10 0.46 19.14
C PHE A 247 -26.43 1.15 17.94
N VAL A 248 -25.15 1.47 18.07
CA VAL A 248 -24.34 1.98 16.94
C VAL A 248 -23.74 0.80 16.16
N PRO A 249 -24.12 0.59 14.89
CA PRO A 249 -23.51 -0.45 14.05
C PRO A 249 -22.05 -0.15 13.75
N ASN A 250 -21.28 -1.17 13.37
CA ASN A 250 -19.86 -1.05 12.98
C ASN A 250 -19.63 0.11 11.99
N GLY A 251 -20.50 0.24 11.00
CA GLY A 251 -20.59 1.43 10.16
C GLY A 251 -21.98 1.62 9.57
N GLY A 252 -22.20 2.72 8.85
CA GLY A 252 -23.50 3.16 8.33
C GLY A 252 -24.07 2.33 7.16
N ARG A 253 -24.01 1.01 7.20
CA ARG A 253 -24.51 0.10 6.15
C ARG A 253 -25.43 -0.98 6.73
N VAL A 254 -26.44 -1.41 5.97
CA VAL A 254 -27.45 -2.40 6.37
C VAL A 254 -26.84 -3.72 6.86
N TYR A 255 -25.78 -4.20 6.22
CA TYR A 255 -25.11 -5.45 6.61
C TYR A 255 -24.28 -5.33 7.91
N HIS A 256 -24.01 -4.10 8.37
CA HIS A 256 -23.39 -3.87 9.68
C HIS A 256 -24.39 -3.91 10.84
N LEU A 257 -25.71 -4.00 10.59
CA LEU A 257 -26.74 -4.12 11.64
C LEU A 257 -26.67 -5.43 12.47
N ARG A 258 -25.65 -6.27 12.23
CA ARG A 258 -25.38 -7.51 12.99
C ARG A 258 -24.26 -7.38 14.01
N ARG A 259 -23.51 -6.27 13.97
CA ARG A 259 -22.32 -6.08 14.81
C ARG A 259 -22.07 -4.61 15.09
N SER A 260 -21.57 -4.32 16.28
CA SER A 260 -21.14 -2.98 16.66
C SER A 260 -19.64 -2.79 16.39
N GLN A 261 -19.01 -1.91 17.14
CA GLN A 261 -17.57 -1.67 17.25
C GLN A 261 -17.24 -1.22 18.67
N PRO A 262 -15.97 -1.03 19.07
CA PRO A 262 -15.64 -0.57 20.42
C PRO A 262 -16.45 0.68 20.86
N PRO A 263 -17.14 0.65 22.01
CA PRO A 263 -18.19 1.62 22.34
C PRO A 263 -17.63 2.94 22.86
N LEU A 264 -17.31 3.85 21.94
CA LEU A 264 -16.64 5.12 22.22
C LEU A 264 -17.55 6.36 22.12
N LEU A 265 -18.86 6.21 21.90
CA LEU A 265 -19.79 7.35 21.80
C LEU A 265 -19.83 8.22 23.07
N ILE A 266 -19.82 7.58 24.25
CA ILE A 266 -19.82 8.29 25.54
C ILE A 266 -18.54 9.14 25.71
N PRO A 267 -17.33 8.60 25.46
CA PRO A 267 -16.09 9.38 25.36
C PRO A 267 -16.15 10.52 24.33
N MET A 268 -16.72 10.30 23.14
CA MET A 268 -16.88 11.37 22.13
C MET A 268 -17.70 12.55 22.68
N LEU A 269 -18.84 12.27 23.34
CA LEU A 269 -19.65 13.31 23.96
C LEU A 269 -18.91 14.00 25.11
N TYR A 270 -18.12 13.26 25.88
CA TYR A 270 -17.30 13.82 26.95
C TYR A 270 -16.26 14.80 26.43
N ASP A 271 -15.53 14.46 25.37
CA ASP A 271 -14.57 15.38 24.75
C ASP A 271 -15.25 16.63 24.18
N TYR A 272 -16.42 16.46 23.53
CA TYR A 272 -17.22 17.59 23.07
C TYR A 272 -17.66 18.49 24.23
N PHE A 273 -18.16 17.91 25.32
CA PHE A 273 -18.59 18.65 26.50
C PHE A 273 -17.41 19.38 27.17
N GLU A 274 -16.25 18.74 27.31
CA GLU A 274 -15.08 19.41 27.89
C GLU A 274 -14.64 20.61 27.05
N ALA A 275 -14.77 20.52 25.71
CA ALA A 275 -14.41 21.61 24.80
C ALA A 275 -15.46 22.74 24.73
N THR A 276 -16.75 22.44 24.85
CA THR A 276 -17.85 23.40 24.61
C THR A 276 -18.61 23.85 25.86
N GLN A 277 -18.55 23.04 26.93
CA GLN A 277 -19.36 23.16 28.14
C GLN A 277 -20.89 23.15 27.88
N ASP A 278 -21.33 22.61 26.74
CA ASP A 278 -22.72 22.55 26.30
C ASP A 278 -23.49 21.44 27.05
N LEU A 279 -23.96 21.77 28.25
CA LEU A 279 -24.70 20.85 29.11
C LEU A 279 -26.12 20.55 28.57
N ASP A 280 -26.72 21.46 27.82
CA ASP A 280 -28.05 21.28 27.22
C ASP A 280 -28.02 20.19 26.15
N PHE A 281 -26.97 20.17 25.31
CA PHE A 281 -26.78 19.09 24.36
C PHE A 281 -26.49 17.74 25.04
N VAL A 282 -25.73 17.75 26.14
CA VAL A 282 -25.54 16.54 26.96
C VAL A 282 -26.88 16.00 27.46
N HIS A 283 -27.75 16.88 27.98
CA HIS A 283 -29.09 16.50 28.42
C HIS A 283 -29.93 15.90 27.27
N GLN A 284 -29.82 16.46 26.06
CA GLN A 284 -30.48 15.94 24.86
C GLN A 284 -30.01 14.54 24.47
N ILE A 285 -28.71 14.24 24.55
CA ILE A 285 -28.13 13.01 24.01
C ILE A 285 -28.14 11.84 25.00
N ILE A 286 -28.14 12.10 26.32
CA ILE A 286 -28.05 11.05 27.36
C ILE A 286 -29.03 9.89 27.20
N PRO A 287 -30.32 10.08 26.85
CA PRO A 287 -31.25 8.96 26.68
C PRO A 287 -30.77 7.92 25.67
N TYR A 288 -30.10 8.35 24.60
CA TYR A 288 -29.54 7.46 23.58
C TYR A 288 -28.30 6.73 24.12
N LEU A 289 -27.44 7.40 24.88
CA LEU A 289 -26.29 6.75 25.54
C LEU A 289 -26.74 5.66 26.52
N GLU A 290 -27.80 5.91 27.29
CA GLU A 290 -28.38 4.89 28.16
C GLU A 290 -28.97 3.71 27.37
N ALA A 291 -29.52 3.95 26.18
CA ALA A 291 -30.03 2.91 25.31
C ALA A 291 -28.90 2.03 24.74
N GLU A 292 -27.80 2.62 24.31
CA GLU A 292 -26.63 1.86 23.86
C GLU A 292 -26.03 1.03 25.01
N MET A 293 -25.90 1.61 26.21
CA MET A 293 -25.43 0.86 27.38
C MET A 293 -26.38 -0.28 27.78
N ARG A 294 -27.68 -0.14 27.48
CA ARG A 294 -28.64 -1.24 27.65
C ARG A 294 -28.36 -2.35 26.65
N PHE A 295 -28.12 -2.04 25.38
CA PHE A 295 -27.73 -3.02 24.36
C PHE A 295 -26.49 -3.83 24.79
N TRP A 296 -25.39 -3.17 25.17
CA TRP A 296 -24.18 -3.89 25.60
C TRP A 296 -24.42 -4.79 26.81
N ARG A 297 -25.24 -4.33 27.76
CA ARG A 297 -25.58 -5.12 28.95
C ARG A 297 -26.53 -6.28 28.69
N THR A 298 -27.41 -6.18 27.70
CA THR A 298 -28.34 -7.27 27.37
C THR A 298 -27.72 -8.26 26.40
N SER A 299 -26.92 -7.79 25.46
CA SER A 299 -26.49 -8.57 24.29
C SER A 299 -25.03 -9.01 24.33
N ARG A 300 -24.19 -8.38 25.17
CA ARG A 300 -22.73 -8.63 25.21
C ARG A 300 -22.16 -8.88 26.61
N GLN A 301 -22.97 -8.71 27.66
CA GLN A 301 -22.56 -9.03 29.04
C GLN A 301 -22.77 -10.51 29.34
N MET A 302 -21.79 -11.10 29.99
CA MET A 302 -21.84 -12.48 30.46
C MET A 302 -21.30 -12.60 31.89
N LYS A 303 -21.57 -13.75 32.50
CA LYS A 303 -21.09 -14.12 33.84
C LYS A 303 -19.97 -15.15 33.70
N ILE A 304 -18.88 -14.96 34.42
CA ILE A 304 -17.76 -15.90 34.50
C ILE A 304 -17.38 -16.17 35.95
N ASP A 305 -16.87 -17.37 36.21
CA ASP A 305 -16.43 -17.78 37.53
C ASP A 305 -14.90 -17.95 37.53
N ILE A 306 -14.22 -17.16 38.37
CA ILE A 306 -12.76 -17.21 38.56
C ILE A 306 -12.47 -17.36 40.04
N ASN A 307 -11.70 -18.38 40.41
CA ASN A 307 -11.27 -18.65 41.79
C ASN A 307 -12.44 -18.69 42.79
N GLY A 308 -13.58 -19.28 42.39
CA GLY A 308 -14.78 -19.41 43.23
C GLY A 308 -15.61 -18.12 43.37
N SER A 309 -15.18 -17.02 42.74
CA SER A 309 -15.93 -15.75 42.70
C SER A 309 -16.52 -15.53 41.31
N SER A 310 -17.70 -14.91 41.27
CA SER A 310 -18.41 -14.71 40.02
C SER A 310 -18.46 -13.25 39.60
N TYR A 311 -18.08 -13.00 38.36
CA TYR A 311 -17.91 -11.66 37.80
C TYR A 311 -18.78 -11.48 36.55
N LYS A 312 -19.28 -10.25 36.36
CA LYS A 312 -19.98 -9.85 35.14
C LYS A 312 -19.04 -9.03 34.26
N VAL A 313 -18.78 -9.51 33.06
CA VAL A 313 -17.85 -8.92 32.09
C VAL A 313 -18.49 -8.87 30.70
N PHE A 314 -17.90 -8.12 29.79
CA PHE A 314 -18.36 -7.97 28.43
C PHE A 314 -17.45 -8.72 27.46
N ARG A 315 -18.03 -9.25 26.38
CA ARG A 315 -17.28 -9.81 25.24
C ARG A 315 -17.86 -9.29 23.93
N TYR A 316 -17.04 -9.24 22.89
CA TYR A 316 -17.58 -9.17 21.54
C TYR A 316 -18.21 -10.53 21.21
N CYS A 317 -19.37 -10.51 20.55
CA CYS A 317 -20.05 -11.72 20.09
C CYS A 317 -21.12 -11.32 19.08
N ALA A 318 -20.71 -11.13 17.82
CA ALA A 318 -21.59 -10.70 16.76
C ALA A 318 -22.60 -11.80 16.40
N GLU A 319 -23.82 -11.40 16.07
CA GLU A 319 -24.89 -12.31 15.69
C GLU A 319 -24.88 -12.50 14.17
N SER A 320 -23.91 -13.28 13.67
CA SER A 320 -23.81 -13.63 12.24
C SER A 320 -23.54 -15.11 12.05
N ASN A 321 -24.15 -15.70 11.01
CA ASN A 321 -23.95 -17.08 10.59
C ASN A 321 -23.79 -17.21 9.06
N THR A 322 -23.62 -16.08 8.36
CA THR A 322 -23.38 -16.01 6.92
C THR A 322 -22.08 -15.24 6.65
N PRO A 323 -21.45 -15.44 5.49
CA PRO A 323 -20.31 -14.63 5.08
C PRO A 323 -20.67 -13.15 5.09
N TRP A 324 -19.69 -12.27 5.30
CA TRP A 324 -19.97 -10.84 5.25
C TRP A 324 -20.10 -10.39 3.81
N PRO A 325 -21.11 -9.57 3.50
CA PRO A 325 -21.32 -9.08 2.15
C PRO A 325 -20.13 -8.32 1.56
N GLU A 326 -19.41 -7.55 2.38
CA GLU A 326 -18.25 -6.74 1.99
C GLU A 326 -16.94 -7.53 1.83
N ASP A 327 -16.89 -8.78 2.30
CA ASP A 327 -15.71 -9.65 2.27
C ASP A 327 -16.07 -11.10 1.89
N TYR A 328 -17.10 -11.23 1.08
CA TYR A 328 -17.77 -12.51 0.80
C TYR A 328 -16.82 -13.49 0.12
N MET A 329 -16.04 -13.03 -0.87
CA MET A 329 -15.14 -13.88 -1.67
C MET A 329 -14.05 -14.54 -0.83
N ASN A 330 -13.35 -13.75 0.00
CA ASN A 330 -12.28 -14.26 0.85
C ASN A 330 -12.79 -15.30 1.85
N GLN A 331 -14.00 -15.08 2.39
CA GLN A 331 -14.63 -16.02 3.31
C GLN A 331 -15.09 -17.31 2.63
N LEU A 332 -15.55 -17.26 1.38
CA LEU A 332 -15.83 -18.49 0.63
C LEU A 332 -14.56 -19.31 0.41
N GLU A 333 -13.46 -18.67 0.02
CA GLU A 333 -12.18 -19.34 -0.21
C GLU A 333 -11.62 -19.94 1.09
N LEU A 334 -11.65 -19.17 2.17
CA LEU A 334 -11.21 -19.61 3.50
C LEU A 334 -11.97 -20.85 3.97
N THR A 335 -13.26 -20.94 3.62
CA THR A 335 -14.18 -21.98 4.10
C THR A 335 -14.49 -23.08 3.08
N LYS A 336 -13.82 -23.11 1.92
CA LYS A 336 -14.20 -24.01 0.82
C LYS A 336 -14.26 -25.50 1.22
N ASP A 337 -13.30 -25.96 2.01
CA ASP A 337 -13.12 -27.36 2.43
C ASP A 337 -13.73 -27.71 3.79
N MET A 338 -14.59 -26.84 4.35
CA MET A 338 -15.16 -27.02 5.69
C MET A 338 -16.60 -27.54 5.65
N GLU A 339 -17.05 -28.21 6.71
CA GLU A 339 -18.44 -28.63 6.84
C GLU A 339 -19.36 -27.45 7.22
N ARG A 340 -20.65 -27.54 6.86
CA ARG A 340 -21.61 -26.41 7.00
C ARG A 340 -21.63 -25.80 8.42
N GLU A 341 -21.64 -26.63 9.45
CA GLU A 341 -21.66 -26.17 10.84
C GLU A 341 -20.38 -25.44 11.23
N GLU A 342 -19.23 -25.92 10.75
CA GLU A 342 -17.92 -25.30 10.97
C GLU A 342 -17.82 -23.95 10.26
N LYS A 343 -18.36 -23.85 9.03
CA LYS A 343 -18.45 -22.58 8.30
C LYS A 343 -19.25 -21.55 9.07
N GLN A 344 -20.45 -21.93 9.55
CA GLN A 344 -21.33 -21.03 10.30
C GLN A 344 -20.68 -20.54 11.59
N LYS A 345 -19.96 -21.43 12.30
CA LYS A 345 -19.17 -21.04 13.47
C LYS A 345 -18.09 -20.03 13.07
N LEU A 346 -17.29 -20.33 12.05
CA LEU A 346 -16.20 -19.46 11.61
C LEU A 346 -16.70 -18.08 11.15
N PHE A 347 -17.81 -18.00 10.41
CA PHE A 347 -18.41 -16.71 10.02
C PHE A 347 -18.80 -15.85 11.21
N ARG A 348 -19.28 -16.47 12.30
CA ARG A 348 -19.59 -15.78 13.56
C ARG A 348 -18.33 -15.27 14.24
N GLU A 349 -17.30 -16.10 14.34
CA GLU A 349 -16.04 -15.74 14.99
C GLU A 349 -15.35 -14.60 14.25
N LEU A 350 -15.27 -14.69 12.91
CA LEU A 350 -14.78 -13.59 12.11
C LEU A 350 -15.66 -12.34 12.34
N ALA A 351 -17.00 -12.45 12.35
CA ALA A 351 -17.88 -11.26 12.46
C ALA A 351 -17.67 -10.54 13.80
N THR A 352 -17.37 -11.35 14.81
CA THR A 352 -17.03 -10.91 16.15
C THR A 352 -15.65 -10.26 16.20
N ASP A 353 -14.70 -10.74 15.39
CA ASP A 353 -13.42 -10.09 15.19
C ASP A 353 -13.59 -8.69 14.57
N ALA A 354 -14.40 -8.53 13.53
CA ALA A 354 -14.73 -7.22 12.98
C ALA A 354 -15.48 -6.32 13.99
N GLU A 355 -16.31 -6.88 14.89
CA GLU A 355 -16.92 -6.15 16.01
C GLU A 355 -15.86 -5.62 17.00
N SER A 356 -14.70 -6.28 17.09
CA SER A 356 -13.60 -5.85 17.96
C SER A 356 -12.79 -4.69 17.39
N GLY A 357 -12.83 -4.49 16.07
CA GLY A 357 -11.99 -3.55 15.34
C GLY A 357 -10.58 -4.06 15.01
N TRP A 358 -10.25 -5.32 15.35
CA TRP A 358 -8.93 -5.93 15.16
C TRP A 358 -8.93 -7.02 14.06
N ASP A 359 -9.69 -6.82 12.98
CA ASP A 359 -9.87 -7.80 11.91
C ASP A 359 -8.72 -7.76 10.88
N HIS A 360 -7.77 -8.69 10.82
CA HIS A 360 -7.56 -9.83 11.71
C HIS A 360 -6.27 -9.67 12.53
N SER A 361 -6.20 -10.43 13.63
CA SER A 361 -5.07 -10.49 14.55
C SER A 361 -4.91 -11.90 15.14
N SER A 362 -3.65 -12.29 15.36
CA SER A 362 -3.25 -13.46 16.14
C SER A 362 -3.80 -13.44 17.56
N ARG A 363 -4.21 -12.26 18.06
CA ARG A 363 -4.94 -12.05 19.33
C ARG A 363 -6.11 -13.00 19.51
N TRP A 364 -6.82 -13.28 18.41
CA TRP A 364 -8.04 -14.05 18.41
C TRP A 364 -7.85 -15.51 17.99
N MET A 365 -6.64 -15.88 17.58
CA MET A 365 -6.35 -17.16 16.96
C MET A 365 -5.81 -18.17 17.98
N ARG A 366 -6.36 -19.38 17.95
CA ARG A 366 -5.79 -20.50 18.72
C ARG A 366 -4.42 -20.93 18.19
N ILE A 367 -4.22 -20.83 16.88
CA ILE A 367 -2.98 -21.11 16.16
C ILE A 367 -2.55 -19.79 15.51
N LEU A 368 -1.44 -19.20 15.97
CA LEU A 368 -1.07 -17.80 15.72
C LEU A 368 -0.92 -17.37 14.24
N LYS A 369 -0.85 -18.31 13.30
CA LYS A 369 -0.71 -18.04 11.85
C LYS A 369 -1.81 -18.72 11.02
N ASP A 370 -2.89 -19.16 11.66
CA ASP A 370 -4.01 -19.81 10.97
C ASP A 370 -5.33 -19.13 11.35
N LEU A 371 -5.82 -18.29 10.43
CA LEU A 371 -7.07 -17.55 10.58
C LEU A 371 -8.30 -18.47 10.77
N ARG A 372 -8.26 -19.73 10.29
CA ARG A 372 -9.36 -20.70 10.52
C ARG A 372 -9.50 -21.08 11.99
N SER A 373 -8.46 -20.82 12.79
CA SER A 373 -8.42 -21.14 14.22
C SER A 373 -8.96 -20.02 15.12
N ILE A 374 -9.54 -18.96 14.55
CA ILE A 374 -10.09 -17.82 15.27
C ILE A 374 -11.24 -18.23 16.22
N GLU A 375 -11.19 -17.72 17.46
CA GLU A 375 -12.13 -18.02 18.53
C GLU A 375 -12.53 -16.77 19.34
N THR A 376 -12.77 -15.65 18.66
CA THR A 376 -13.04 -14.33 19.26
C THR A 376 -14.18 -14.34 20.29
N CYS A 377 -15.26 -15.09 20.07
CA CYS A 377 -16.38 -15.18 21.03
C CYS A 377 -16.00 -15.84 22.36
N ASP A 378 -14.96 -16.69 22.34
CA ASP A 378 -14.44 -17.39 23.52
C ASP A 378 -13.38 -16.57 24.25
N ILE A 379 -13.05 -15.37 23.76
CA ILE A 379 -12.08 -14.46 24.37
C ILE A 379 -12.83 -13.27 24.97
N ILE A 380 -12.54 -13.00 26.24
CA ILE A 380 -13.04 -11.83 26.96
C ILE A 380 -11.97 -10.74 26.82
N PRO A 381 -12.26 -9.67 26.06
CA PRO A 381 -11.24 -8.68 25.73
C PRO A 381 -11.00 -7.70 26.88
N VAL A 382 -9.73 -7.43 27.18
CA VAL A 382 -9.31 -6.44 28.18
C VAL A 382 -9.80 -5.02 27.82
N ASP A 383 -9.65 -4.65 26.56
CA ASP A 383 -10.00 -3.33 26.02
C ASP A 383 -11.50 -3.04 26.08
N LEU A 384 -12.36 -3.97 25.67
CA LEU A 384 -13.82 -3.78 25.75
C LEU A 384 -14.26 -3.50 27.20
N ASN A 385 -13.75 -4.28 28.16
CA ASN A 385 -14.13 -4.12 29.56
C ASN A 385 -13.58 -2.81 30.13
N ALA A 386 -12.37 -2.42 29.74
CA ALA A 386 -11.78 -1.13 30.08
C ALA A 386 -12.61 0.05 29.52
N PHE A 387 -13.03 0.01 28.25
CA PHE A 387 -13.93 1.03 27.67
C PHE A 387 -15.26 1.11 28.42
N MET A 388 -15.84 -0.02 28.80
CA MET A 388 -17.07 -0.04 29.60
C MET A 388 -16.87 0.56 31.00
N CYS A 389 -15.68 0.42 31.61
CA CYS A 389 -15.35 1.14 32.85
C CYS A 389 -15.39 2.66 32.63
N ALA A 390 -14.74 3.15 31.57
CA ALA A 390 -14.75 4.57 31.21
C ALA A 390 -16.18 5.08 30.99
N ASN A 391 -17.00 4.33 30.23
CA ASN A 391 -18.38 4.68 29.94
C ASN A 391 -19.22 4.83 31.23
N PHE A 392 -19.10 3.90 32.18
CA PHE A 392 -19.80 4.03 33.47
C PHE A 392 -19.30 5.22 34.30
N LYS A 393 -17.99 5.49 34.31
CA LYS A 393 -17.40 6.63 35.02
C LYS A 393 -17.87 7.96 34.43
N ILE A 394 -17.83 8.11 33.11
CA ILE A 394 -18.26 9.31 32.39
C ILE A 394 -19.77 9.55 32.59
N LEU A 395 -20.61 8.53 32.41
CA LEU A 395 -22.06 8.68 32.64
C LEU A 395 -22.38 9.09 34.07
N SER A 396 -21.66 8.56 35.07
CA SER A 396 -21.83 9.04 36.44
C SER A 396 -21.51 10.53 36.58
N THR A 397 -20.48 11.01 35.89
CA THR A 397 -20.09 12.43 35.91
C THR A 397 -21.17 13.30 35.26
N PHE A 398 -21.75 12.87 34.14
CA PHE A 398 -22.86 13.59 33.52
C PHE A 398 -24.12 13.63 34.40
N PHE A 399 -24.52 12.51 34.99
CA PHE A 399 -25.68 12.50 35.90
C PHE A 399 -25.45 13.34 37.16
N ALA A 400 -24.21 13.43 37.66
CA ALA A 400 -23.88 14.35 38.73
C ALA A 400 -24.06 15.82 38.29
N LYS A 401 -23.58 16.19 37.10
CA LYS A 401 -23.74 17.54 36.54
C LYS A 401 -25.20 17.91 36.26
N LEU A 402 -26.02 16.94 35.84
CA LEU A 402 -27.46 17.13 35.60
C LEU A 402 -28.32 17.07 36.88
N GLY A 403 -27.74 16.76 38.03
CA GLY A 403 -28.45 16.69 39.31
C GLY A 403 -29.27 15.40 39.54
N ASP A 404 -29.18 14.39 38.66
CA ASP A 404 -29.83 13.09 38.89
C ASP A 404 -28.99 12.23 39.85
N ARG A 405 -29.27 12.39 41.14
CA ARG A 405 -28.57 11.67 42.22
C ARG A 405 -28.77 10.15 42.16
N LYS A 406 -29.91 9.67 41.66
CA LYS A 406 -30.22 8.24 41.62
C LYS A 406 -29.38 7.56 40.54
N LYS A 407 -29.39 8.11 39.32
CA LYS A 407 -28.56 7.62 38.22
C LYS A 407 -27.08 7.77 38.51
N PHE A 408 -26.66 8.88 39.12
CA PHE A 408 -25.28 9.06 39.57
C PHE A 408 -24.81 7.87 40.44
N GLN A 409 -25.56 7.54 41.51
CA GLN A 409 -25.21 6.43 42.40
C GLN A 409 -25.21 5.08 41.69
N GLU A 410 -26.18 4.85 40.79
CA GLU A 410 -26.28 3.62 39.98
C GLU A 410 -25.02 3.42 39.12
N TYR A 411 -24.58 4.46 38.40
CA TYR A 411 -23.42 4.38 37.52
C TYR A 411 -22.09 4.34 38.28
N VAL A 412 -21.98 5.03 39.43
CA VAL A 412 -20.82 4.87 40.34
C VAL A 412 -20.71 3.44 40.85
N TYR A 413 -21.83 2.81 41.24
CA TYR A 413 -21.83 1.41 41.67
C TYR A 413 -21.38 0.48 40.53
N ARG A 414 -21.94 0.64 39.33
CA ARG A 414 -21.56 -0.17 38.16
C ARG A 414 -20.09 -0.04 37.81
N TYR A 415 -19.55 1.18 37.82
CA TYR A 415 -18.13 1.43 37.61
C TYR A 415 -17.28 0.65 38.62
N LYS A 416 -17.59 0.73 39.92
CA LYS A 416 -16.84 0.01 40.97
C LYS A 416 -16.88 -1.50 40.77
N VAL A 417 -18.07 -2.06 40.54
CA VAL A 417 -18.23 -3.51 40.32
C VAL A 417 -17.44 -3.98 39.10
N LEU A 418 -17.50 -3.24 37.98
CA LEU A 418 -16.76 -3.62 36.77
C LEU A 418 -15.26 -3.45 36.94
N ARG A 419 -14.78 -2.41 37.63
CA ARG A 419 -13.36 -2.21 37.91
C ARG A 419 -12.79 -3.33 38.77
N ASP A 420 -13.51 -3.77 39.79
CA ASP A 420 -13.08 -4.87 40.66
C ASP A 420 -13.09 -6.20 39.88
N ALA A 421 -14.09 -6.42 39.01
CA ALA A 421 -14.09 -7.54 38.06
C ALA A 421 -12.92 -7.48 37.07
N HIS A 422 -12.62 -6.30 36.52
CA HIS A 422 -11.52 -6.10 35.58
C HIS A 422 -10.18 -6.45 36.22
N LYS A 423 -9.95 -6.01 37.46
CA LYS A 423 -8.76 -6.39 38.25
C LYS A 423 -8.71 -7.90 38.47
N ALA A 424 -9.81 -8.56 38.84
CA ALA A 424 -9.81 -10.00 39.09
C ALA A 424 -9.58 -10.84 37.82
N VAL A 425 -10.12 -10.41 36.68
CA VAL A 425 -10.16 -11.20 35.45
C VAL A 425 -8.91 -11.00 34.60
N PHE A 426 -8.46 -9.76 34.40
CA PHE A 426 -7.44 -9.44 33.40
C PHE A 426 -6.05 -9.18 33.98
N LEU A 427 -5.96 -8.72 35.23
CA LEU A 427 -4.66 -8.39 35.84
C LEU A 427 -3.90 -9.66 36.23
N GLU A 428 -2.67 -9.79 35.75
CA GLU A 428 -1.68 -10.77 36.17
C GLU A 428 -0.48 -10.05 36.80
N THR A 429 0.05 -10.61 37.88
CA THR A 429 1.26 -10.08 38.55
C THR A 429 2.25 -11.22 38.79
N TRP A 430 3.51 -11.02 38.45
CA TRP A 430 4.55 -12.03 38.62
C TRP A 430 5.90 -11.40 38.99
N THR A 431 6.84 -12.23 39.43
CA THR A 431 8.20 -11.80 39.82
C THR A 431 9.23 -12.56 38.99
N ASN A 432 10.22 -11.85 38.44
CA ASN A 432 11.38 -12.44 37.78
C ASN A 432 12.66 -11.68 38.18
N GLU A 433 13.74 -12.39 38.49
CA GLU A 433 15.06 -11.81 38.82
C GLU A 433 15.02 -10.61 39.80
N SER A 434 14.17 -10.71 40.85
CA SER A 434 13.93 -9.67 41.87
C SER A 434 13.17 -8.41 41.43
N ARG A 435 12.59 -8.38 40.21
CA ARG A 435 11.63 -7.35 39.77
C ARG A 435 10.21 -7.90 39.77
N ASN A 436 9.26 -7.06 40.17
CA ASN A 436 7.84 -7.33 40.08
C ASN A 436 7.28 -6.74 38.79
N PHE A 437 6.38 -7.50 38.17
CA PHE A 437 5.76 -7.21 36.89
C PHE A 437 4.25 -7.33 37.01
N ALA A 438 3.56 -6.54 36.20
CA ALA A 438 2.12 -6.59 36.10
C ALA A 438 1.68 -6.28 34.66
N GLY A 439 0.56 -6.85 34.25
CA GLY A 439 -0.02 -6.59 32.94
C GLY A 439 -1.49 -6.99 32.92
N TRP A 440 -2.25 -6.38 32.01
CA TRP A 440 -3.62 -6.78 31.75
C TRP A 440 -3.70 -7.59 30.46
N PHE A 441 -4.36 -8.74 30.52
CA PHE A 441 -4.36 -9.73 29.46
C PHE A 441 -5.77 -10.22 29.20
N ASP A 442 -6.09 -10.49 27.94
CA ASP A 442 -7.37 -11.11 27.57
C ASP A 442 -7.55 -12.46 28.27
N TYR A 443 -8.79 -12.80 28.61
CA TYR A 443 -9.12 -14.06 29.28
C TYR A 443 -9.86 -14.99 28.31
N ASN A 444 -9.33 -16.19 28.09
CA ASN A 444 -9.93 -17.19 27.22
C ASN A 444 -10.81 -18.15 28.03
N ILE A 445 -12.10 -18.19 27.70
CA ILE A 445 -13.14 -18.97 28.38
C ILE A 445 -12.88 -20.47 28.22
N ARG A 446 -12.45 -20.90 27.03
CA ARG A 446 -12.22 -22.31 26.70
C ARG A 446 -11.04 -22.88 27.47
N THR A 447 -9.93 -22.14 27.54
CA THR A 447 -8.72 -22.59 28.25
C THR A 447 -8.75 -22.24 29.74
N GLN A 448 -9.67 -21.36 30.15
CA GLN A 448 -9.74 -20.77 31.50
C GLN A 448 -8.45 -20.07 31.92
N ARG A 449 -7.70 -19.52 30.96
CA ARG A 449 -6.39 -18.88 31.17
C ARG A 449 -6.31 -17.52 30.49
N ARG A 450 -5.45 -16.66 31.02
CA ARG A 450 -5.07 -15.39 30.41
C ARG A 450 -4.11 -15.62 29.25
N ASN A 451 -4.25 -14.85 28.18
CA ASN A 451 -3.30 -14.83 27.06
C ASN A 451 -2.16 -13.85 27.39
N LEU A 452 -1.00 -14.38 27.79
CA LEU A 452 0.14 -13.57 28.26
C LEU A 452 0.99 -12.96 27.11
N ASN A 453 0.57 -13.15 25.86
CA ASN A 453 1.22 -12.49 24.72
C ASN A 453 0.96 -10.98 24.76
N PHE A 454 1.93 -10.21 24.26
CA PHE A 454 1.78 -8.75 24.18
C PHE A 454 0.86 -8.35 23.02
N TYR A 455 -0.18 -7.60 23.36
CA TYR A 455 -0.98 -6.80 22.44
C TYR A 455 -1.14 -5.39 23.00
N ALA A 456 -1.10 -4.38 22.13
CA ALA A 456 -1.19 -2.97 22.55
C ALA A 456 -2.50 -2.63 23.30
N SER A 457 -3.55 -3.46 23.14
CA SER A 457 -4.83 -3.35 23.86
C SER A 457 -4.71 -3.34 25.38
N MET A 458 -3.64 -3.91 25.95
CA MET A 458 -3.43 -3.88 27.40
C MET A 458 -3.30 -2.47 27.97
N ALA A 459 -2.81 -1.51 27.16
CA ALA A 459 -2.69 -0.13 27.60
C ALA A 459 -4.04 0.62 27.66
N VAL A 460 -5.12 0.04 27.12
CA VAL A 460 -6.47 0.61 27.25
C VAL A 460 -6.91 0.64 28.72
N ALA A 461 -6.46 -0.31 29.55
CA ALA A 461 -6.70 -0.27 30.99
C ALA A 461 -6.01 0.95 31.66
N LEU A 462 -4.81 1.31 31.21
CA LEU A 462 -4.10 2.51 31.65
C LEU A 462 -4.88 3.77 31.24
N TYR A 463 -5.22 3.86 29.95
CA TYR A 463 -5.94 4.98 29.35
C TYR A 463 -7.29 5.26 30.03
N THR A 464 -8.10 4.23 30.22
CA THR A 464 -9.44 4.35 30.84
C THR A 464 -9.39 4.49 32.36
N GLN A 465 -8.21 4.27 32.95
CA GLN A 465 -8.03 4.16 34.40
C GLN A 465 -8.96 3.11 35.03
N CYS A 466 -9.15 1.95 34.39
CA CYS A 466 -9.90 0.83 34.97
C CYS A 466 -9.07 0.05 36.01
N TYR A 467 -8.47 0.79 36.95
CA TYR A 467 -7.72 0.36 38.12
C TYR A 467 -7.83 1.45 39.19
N ASP A 468 -7.17 1.31 40.34
CA ASP A 468 -7.08 2.42 41.30
C ASP A 468 -5.82 3.26 41.01
N PRO A 469 -5.94 4.54 40.57
CA PRO A 469 -4.78 5.38 40.27
C PRO A 469 -3.85 5.65 41.46
N LYS A 470 -4.28 5.32 42.69
CA LYS A 470 -3.44 5.40 43.89
C LYS A 470 -2.47 4.22 44.03
N GLU A 471 -2.66 3.13 43.29
CA GLU A 471 -1.78 1.97 43.29
C GLU A 471 -0.50 2.25 42.47
N THR A 472 0.38 3.11 42.98
CA THR A 472 1.62 3.49 42.27
C THR A 472 2.56 2.31 42.02
N GLU A 473 2.59 1.34 42.94
CA GLU A 473 3.38 0.12 42.78
C GLU A 473 2.94 -0.71 41.57
N LEU A 474 1.63 -0.80 41.31
CA LEU A 474 1.10 -1.47 40.12
C LEU A 474 1.60 -0.78 38.84
N LEU A 475 1.62 0.55 38.82
CA LEU A 475 2.12 1.31 37.66
C LEU A 475 3.61 1.06 37.42
N ASP A 476 4.43 1.00 38.48
CA ASP A 476 5.84 0.65 38.35
C ASP A 476 6.03 -0.77 37.81
N GLN A 477 5.23 -1.73 38.27
CA GLN A 477 5.25 -3.11 37.78
C GLN A 477 4.86 -3.23 36.30
N VAL A 478 3.87 -2.46 35.85
CA VAL A 478 3.48 -2.38 34.43
C VAL A 478 4.58 -1.74 33.59
N TYR A 479 5.17 -0.64 34.06
CA TYR A 479 6.29 -0.01 33.35
C TYR A 479 7.47 -0.98 33.21
N ASN A 480 7.81 -1.70 34.29
CA ASN A 480 8.89 -2.69 34.27
C ASN A 480 8.63 -3.76 33.21
N TYR A 481 7.39 -4.22 33.07
CA TYR A 481 7.04 -5.19 32.04
C TYR A 481 7.31 -4.63 30.64
N PHE A 482 6.77 -3.45 30.32
CA PHE A 482 6.95 -2.77 29.04
C PHE A 482 8.42 -2.53 28.68
N GLU A 483 9.21 -2.08 29.66
CA GLU A 483 10.64 -1.87 29.50
C GLU A 483 11.38 -3.19 29.23
N THR A 484 11.05 -4.26 29.96
CA THR A 484 11.73 -5.55 29.82
C THR A 484 11.44 -6.26 28.50
N ILE A 485 10.23 -6.10 27.94
CA ILE A 485 9.91 -6.67 26.62
C ILE A 485 10.38 -5.81 25.44
N GLY A 486 11.00 -4.66 25.71
CA GLY A 486 11.56 -3.77 24.68
C GLY A 486 10.53 -3.05 23.83
N ILE A 487 9.27 -2.89 24.28
CA ILE A 487 8.26 -2.23 23.43
C ILE A 487 8.54 -0.75 23.17
N PHE A 488 9.39 -0.12 24.00
CA PHE A 488 9.80 1.27 23.82
C PHE A 488 10.91 1.43 22.78
N ASP A 489 11.56 0.33 22.36
CA ASP A 489 12.77 0.37 21.53
C ASP A 489 12.47 0.52 20.05
N TYR A 490 11.24 0.24 19.62
CA TYR A 490 10.82 0.40 18.23
C TYR A 490 10.92 1.87 17.77
N PRO A 491 11.52 2.12 16.59
CA PRO A 491 11.75 3.48 16.08
C PRO A 491 10.46 4.16 15.64
N GLY A 492 9.51 3.41 15.06
CA GLY A 492 8.30 3.96 14.44
C GLY A 492 7.10 4.15 15.36
N GLY A 493 7.19 3.69 16.62
CA GLY A 493 6.07 3.65 17.57
C GLY A 493 5.82 2.24 18.11
N ILE A 494 4.69 2.02 18.76
CA ILE A 494 4.32 0.74 19.36
C ILE A 494 3.64 -0.16 18.31
N PRO A 495 4.12 -1.40 18.10
CA PRO A 495 3.44 -2.36 17.23
C PRO A 495 2.16 -2.89 17.87
N ALA A 496 1.20 -3.33 17.06
CA ALA A 496 -0.07 -3.88 17.53
C ALA A 496 0.12 -5.14 18.39
N SER A 497 1.10 -5.98 18.02
CA SER A 497 1.56 -7.14 18.77
C SER A 497 3.06 -7.35 18.55
N LEU A 498 3.64 -8.35 19.24
CA LEU A 498 5.00 -8.84 18.97
C LEU A 498 5.02 -10.12 18.09
N ILE A 499 3.89 -10.47 17.47
CA ILE A 499 3.72 -11.72 16.73
C ILE A 499 3.65 -11.40 15.25
N GLU A 500 4.52 -12.03 14.46
CA GLU A 500 4.51 -11.90 12.99
C GLU A 500 3.59 -12.97 12.38
N SER A 501 2.30 -12.67 12.33
CA SER A 501 1.27 -13.59 11.81
C SER A 501 1.04 -13.46 10.31
N GLY A 502 1.36 -12.30 9.72
CA GLY A 502 0.96 -11.90 8.37
C GLY A 502 -0.35 -11.11 8.31
N GLU A 503 -1.08 -11.03 9.43
CA GLU A 503 -2.30 -10.24 9.55
C GLU A 503 -2.01 -8.77 9.88
N GLN A 504 -2.98 -7.90 9.61
CA GLN A 504 -2.76 -6.45 9.68
C GLN A 504 -2.70 -5.87 11.10
N TRP A 505 -3.35 -6.50 12.08
CA TRP A 505 -3.34 -6.10 13.49
C TRP A 505 -2.30 -6.88 14.30
N ASP A 506 -1.10 -7.02 13.73
CA ASP A 506 0.03 -7.75 14.28
C ASP A 506 1.37 -7.11 13.86
N PHE A 507 2.48 -7.63 14.38
CA PHE A 507 3.82 -7.18 13.99
C PHE A 507 4.04 -7.34 12.48
N PRO A 508 4.63 -6.34 11.77
CA PRO A 508 5.31 -5.15 12.28
C PRO A 508 4.45 -3.87 12.32
N ASN A 509 3.13 -3.98 12.21
CA ASN A 509 2.27 -2.81 12.04
C ASN A 509 1.99 -2.09 13.35
N GLY A 510 2.14 -0.77 13.34
CA GLY A 510 1.59 0.15 14.32
C GLY A 510 0.37 0.87 13.77
N TRP A 511 -0.66 1.00 14.62
CA TRP A 511 -1.92 1.66 14.29
C TRP A 511 -2.10 2.94 15.12
N ALA A 512 -2.63 4.00 14.50
CA ALA A 512 -2.88 5.27 15.17
C ALA A 512 -3.79 5.11 16.41
N PRO A 513 -4.93 4.41 16.35
CA PRO A 513 -5.74 4.09 17.53
C PRO A 513 -4.96 3.56 18.73
N MET A 514 -4.12 2.55 18.51
CA MET A 514 -3.41 1.89 19.59
C MET A 514 -2.25 2.72 20.12
N ASN A 515 -1.51 3.40 19.23
CA ASN A 515 -0.46 4.31 19.65
C ASN A 515 -1.03 5.48 20.48
N HIS A 516 -2.19 6.03 20.09
CA HIS A 516 -2.88 7.06 20.87
C HIS A 516 -3.21 6.56 22.28
N LEU A 517 -3.93 5.44 22.38
CA LEU A 517 -4.39 4.92 23.67
C LEU A 517 -3.20 4.51 24.56
N PHE A 518 -2.13 3.97 23.97
CA PHE A 518 -0.92 3.60 24.70
C PHE A 518 -0.20 4.83 25.27
N ILE A 519 0.07 5.82 24.42
CA ILE A 519 0.73 7.08 24.82
C ILE A 519 -0.10 7.80 25.88
N GLU A 520 -1.42 7.88 25.68
CA GLU A 520 -2.30 8.61 26.58
C GLU A 520 -2.51 7.90 27.92
N GLY A 521 -2.52 6.57 27.91
CA GLY A 521 -2.49 5.77 29.14
C GLY A 521 -1.23 6.03 29.97
N LEU A 522 -0.06 6.09 29.33
CA LEU A 522 1.20 6.42 30.01
C LEU A 522 1.21 7.86 30.54
N ARG A 523 0.67 8.80 29.78
CA ARG A 523 0.65 10.22 30.15
C ARG A 523 -0.26 10.50 31.34
N THR A 524 -1.42 9.86 31.38
CA THR A 524 -2.41 10.07 32.45
C THR A 524 -2.14 9.22 33.69
N ALA A 525 -1.22 8.26 33.61
CA ALA A 525 -0.75 7.50 34.75
C ALA A 525 -0.04 8.41 35.76
N ASN A 526 -0.29 8.16 37.05
CA ASN A 526 0.38 8.87 38.14
C ASN A 526 1.80 8.30 38.39
N ASN A 527 2.62 8.26 37.34
CA ASN A 527 3.98 7.72 37.36
C ASN A 527 4.90 8.55 36.45
N THR A 528 5.97 9.11 37.02
CA THR A 528 6.88 10.02 36.31
C THR A 528 7.61 9.36 35.14
N ARG A 529 8.00 8.08 35.25
CA ARG A 529 8.67 7.34 34.16
C ARG A 529 7.73 7.14 32.98
N MET A 530 6.49 6.73 33.25
CA MET A 530 5.45 6.61 32.22
C MET A 530 5.20 7.95 31.51
N GLN A 531 5.07 9.05 32.27
CA GLN A 531 4.85 10.38 31.70
C GLN A 531 6.02 10.85 30.83
N GLN A 532 7.26 10.60 31.23
CA GLN A 532 8.44 10.91 30.40
C GLN A 532 8.46 10.08 29.12
N MET A 533 8.21 8.76 29.24
CA MET A 533 8.17 7.87 28.09
C MET A 533 7.04 8.22 27.10
N SER A 534 5.88 8.67 27.59
CA SER A 534 4.78 9.12 26.74
C SER A 534 5.19 10.24 25.78
N ARG A 535 6.09 11.15 26.22
CA ARG A 535 6.61 12.25 25.38
C ARG A 535 7.55 11.72 24.30
N SER A 536 8.44 10.79 24.66
CA SER A 536 9.35 10.15 23.70
C SER A 536 8.58 9.39 22.61
N LEU A 537 7.61 8.56 23.00
CA LEU A 537 6.77 7.82 22.05
C LEU A 537 5.93 8.73 21.16
N THR A 538 5.45 9.85 21.71
CA THR A 538 4.75 10.89 20.94
C THR A 538 5.62 11.41 19.80
N GLU A 539 6.85 11.82 20.12
CA GLU A 539 7.78 12.35 19.12
C GLU A 539 8.10 11.31 18.05
N LYS A 540 8.35 10.05 18.46
CA LYS A 540 8.58 8.93 17.54
C LYS A 540 7.43 8.74 16.55
N TRP A 541 6.19 8.62 17.05
CA TRP A 541 5.03 8.37 16.20
C TRP A 541 4.78 9.53 15.23
N VAL A 542 4.77 10.78 15.72
CA VAL A 542 4.51 11.96 14.89
C VAL A 542 5.58 12.12 13.80
N LEU A 543 6.86 11.97 14.13
CA LEU A 543 7.94 12.08 13.15
C LEU A 543 7.91 10.94 12.12
N THR A 544 7.53 9.74 12.53
CA THR A 544 7.35 8.59 11.63
C THR A 544 6.26 8.87 10.61
N ASN A 545 5.09 9.32 11.08
CA ASN A 545 3.97 9.68 10.21
C ASN A 545 4.35 10.84 9.26
N TYR A 546 5.01 11.88 9.77
CA TYR A 546 5.49 12.99 8.96
C TYR A 546 6.49 12.55 7.89
N ARG A 547 7.46 11.67 8.22
CA ARG A 547 8.44 11.16 7.26
C ARG A 547 7.79 10.36 6.14
N VAL A 548 6.85 9.47 6.46
CA VAL A 548 6.09 8.73 5.45
C VAL A 548 5.21 9.67 4.63
N TYR A 549 4.57 10.66 5.26
CA TYR A 549 3.80 11.67 4.54
C TYR A 549 4.68 12.46 3.58
N ASN A 550 5.86 12.88 4.01
CA ASN A 550 6.79 13.61 3.15
C ASN A 550 7.27 12.74 1.96
N ALA A 551 7.48 11.44 2.18
CA ALA A 551 7.87 10.51 1.13
C ALA A 551 6.72 10.15 0.16
N THR A 552 5.50 10.02 0.66
CA THR A 552 4.36 9.47 -0.12
C THR A 552 3.30 10.51 -0.50
N SER A 553 3.34 11.69 0.12
CA SER A 553 2.28 12.71 0.11
C SER A 553 0.92 12.22 0.63
N LEU A 554 0.87 11.08 1.32
CA LEU A 554 -0.35 10.42 1.79
C LEU A 554 -0.24 10.02 3.26
N MET A 555 -1.39 9.96 3.94
CA MET A 555 -1.51 9.32 5.25
C MET A 555 -2.00 7.89 5.08
N TRP A 556 -1.42 6.96 5.83
CA TRP A 556 -1.61 5.53 5.62
C TRP A 556 -2.35 4.88 6.78
N GLU A 557 -3.13 3.85 6.44
CA GLU A 557 -3.92 3.04 7.39
C GLU A 557 -3.10 2.56 8.59
N LYS A 558 -1.89 2.09 8.31
CA LYS A 558 -0.97 1.57 9.31
C LYS A 558 0.45 1.84 8.86
N TYR A 559 1.38 1.79 9.81
CA TYR A 559 2.79 2.09 9.60
C TYR A 559 3.63 0.89 10.03
N ASN A 560 4.65 0.55 9.26
CA ASN A 560 5.66 -0.40 9.74
C ASN A 560 6.51 0.31 10.81
N VAL A 561 6.46 -0.17 12.05
CA VAL A 561 7.16 0.48 13.17
C VAL A 561 8.52 -0.13 13.49
N SER A 562 8.93 -1.20 12.80
CA SER A 562 10.18 -1.91 13.07
C SER A 562 11.40 -1.35 12.32
N GLY A 563 11.18 -0.74 11.14
CA GLY A 563 12.25 -0.21 10.29
C GLY A 563 12.80 1.16 10.74
N GLU A 564 14.08 1.41 10.51
CA GLU A 564 14.71 2.72 10.73
C GLU A 564 14.21 3.80 9.75
N ILE A 565 13.82 3.37 8.54
CA ILE A 565 13.13 4.18 7.54
C ILE A 565 11.63 3.89 7.64
N PRO A 566 10.81 4.87 8.06
CA PRO A 566 9.35 4.70 8.13
C PRO A 566 8.76 4.33 6.77
N SER A 567 7.89 3.32 6.74
CA SER A 567 7.16 2.91 5.54
C SER A 567 5.69 2.58 5.86
N PRO A 568 4.80 2.59 4.85
CA PRO A 568 3.44 2.10 5.03
C PRO A 568 3.42 0.64 5.51
N GLY A 569 2.54 0.32 6.46
CA GLY A 569 2.36 -1.04 6.97
C GLY A 569 1.56 -1.91 5.99
N GLY A 570 1.92 -3.19 5.90
CA GLY A 570 1.32 -4.17 4.99
C GLY A 570 0.45 -5.21 5.71
N GLY A 571 0.17 -6.33 5.04
CA GLY A 571 -0.55 -7.46 5.63
C GLY A 571 -2.08 -7.31 5.70
N GLY A 572 -2.75 -8.43 5.92
CA GLY A 572 -4.22 -8.56 5.85
C GLY A 572 -4.76 -8.73 4.42
N LYS A 573 -6.09 -8.62 4.29
CA LYS A 573 -6.88 -8.98 3.09
C LYS A 573 -6.66 -8.14 1.83
N TYR A 574 -5.84 -7.08 1.88
CA TYR A 574 -5.76 -6.10 0.80
C TYR A 574 -4.32 -5.74 0.44
N LYS A 575 -3.95 -5.97 -0.82
CA LYS A 575 -2.66 -5.60 -1.42
C LYS A 575 -2.91 -4.38 -2.34
N VAL A 576 -2.12 -3.31 -2.19
CA VAL A 576 -2.22 -2.15 -3.09
C VAL A 576 -1.41 -2.47 -4.35
N GLU A 577 -2.08 -2.74 -5.46
CA GLU A 577 -1.41 -2.93 -6.76
C GLU A 577 -0.93 -1.59 -7.34
N ARG A 578 0.20 -1.60 -8.05
CA ARG A 578 0.83 -0.40 -8.64
C ARG A 578 1.48 -0.73 -9.99
N GLU A 579 1.15 -0.01 -11.04
CA GLU A 579 1.51 -0.34 -12.43
C GLU A 579 2.79 0.34 -12.93
N VAL A 580 3.37 -0.21 -14.01
CA VAL A 580 4.60 0.28 -14.66
C VAL A 580 4.38 0.39 -16.18
N ILE A 581 4.87 1.47 -16.78
CA ILE A 581 4.78 1.68 -18.24
C ILE A 581 6.17 1.50 -18.87
N SER A 582 6.27 0.70 -19.93
CA SER A 582 7.53 0.52 -20.67
C SER A 582 7.56 1.36 -21.95
N LEU A 583 8.59 2.18 -22.12
CA LEU A 583 8.80 3.04 -23.28
C LEU A 583 10.00 2.52 -24.08
N HIS A 584 9.80 2.22 -25.37
CA HIS A 584 10.81 1.64 -26.24
C HIS A 584 11.14 2.62 -27.36
N VAL A 585 12.34 3.20 -27.34
CA VAL A 585 12.73 4.36 -28.16
C VAL A 585 13.81 4.00 -29.18
N GLY A 586 13.50 4.22 -30.46
CA GLY A 586 14.38 3.95 -31.60
C GLY A 586 14.55 2.46 -31.90
N GLN A 587 15.21 2.13 -33.01
CA GLN A 587 15.41 0.76 -33.48
C GLN A 587 15.84 -0.23 -32.39
N ALA A 588 16.89 0.08 -31.63
CA ALA A 588 17.41 -0.82 -30.60
C ALA A 588 16.39 -1.05 -29.48
N GLY A 589 15.78 0.02 -28.97
CA GLY A 589 14.74 -0.05 -27.94
C GLY A 589 13.54 -0.87 -28.40
N VAL A 590 13.05 -0.62 -29.62
CA VAL A 590 11.90 -1.33 -30.21
C VAL A 590 12.18 -2.82 -30.38
N GLN A 591 13.34 -3.20 -30.94
CA GLN A 591 13.68 -4.59 -31.17
C GLN A 591 13.92 -5.37 -29.87
N ILE A 592 14.52 -4.74 -28.86
CA ILE A 592 14.70 -5.34 -27.53
C ILE A 592 13.36 -5.46 -26.83
N GLY A 593 12.52 -4.43 -26.89
CA GLY A 593 11.16 -4.45 -26.38
C GLY A 593 10.37 -5.61 -26.94
N ASN A 594 10.43 -5.83 -28.26
CA ASN A 594 9.74 -6.95 -28.90
C ASN A 594 10.20 -8.32 -28.34
N ALA A 595 11.51 -8.51 -28.13
CA ALA A 595 12.05 -9.72 -27.50
C ALA A 595 11.65 -9.86 -26.03
N CYS A 596 11.63 -8.76 -25.26
CA CYS A 596 11.19 -8.74 -23.86
C CYS A 596 9.71 -9.13 -23.73
N TRP A 597 8.82 -8.54 -24.53
CA TRP A 597 7.39 -8.84 -24.47
C TRP A 597 7.03 -10.23 -25.00
N GLU A 598 7.78 -10.76 -25.96
CA GLU A 598 7.71 -12.18 -26.33
C GLU A 598 8.02 -13.07 -25.12
N LEU A 599 9.11 -12.80 -24.41
CA LEU A 599 9.50 -13.57 -23.23
C LEU A 599 8.51 -13.40 -22.06
N TYR A 600 8.04 -12.19 -21.79
CA TYR A 600 7.03 -11.93 -20.76
C TYR A 600 5.73 -12.68 -21.05
N SER A 601 5.29 -12.68 -22.31
CA SER A 601 4.10 -13.42 -22.72
C SER A 601 4.27 -14.92 -22.47
N LEU A 602 5.42 -15.48 -22.80
CA LEU A 602 5.73 -16.89 -22.53
C LEU A 602 5.81 -17.21 -21.04
N GLU A 603 6.41 -16.33 -20.23
CA GLU A 603 6.52 -16.49 -18.77
C GLU A 603 5.16 -16.50 -18.07
N HIS A 604 4.23 -15.66 -18.55
CA HIS A 604 2.88 -15.56 -18.00
C HIS A 604 1.86 -16.46 -18.71
N GLY A 605 2.25 -17.20 -19.75
CA GLY A 605 1.32 -18.08 -20.50
C GLY A 605 0.32 -17.32 -21.39
N ILE A 606 0.64 -16.08 -21.76
CA ILE A 606 -0.13 -15.24 -22.67
C ILE A 606 0.23 -15.59 -24.12
N GLN A 607 -0.78 -15.84 -24.94
CA GLN A 607 -0.61 -16.13 -26.36
C GLN A 607 -0.36 -14.86 -27.19
N PRO A 608 0.17 -14.97 -28.42
CA PRO A 608 0.45 -13.81 -29.27
C PRO A 608 -0.76 -12.94 -29.64
N ASP A 609 -1.98 -13.45 -29.47
CA ASP A 609 -3.23 -12.70 -29.65
C ASP A 609 -3.67 -11.94 -28.37
N GLY A 610 -2.89 -12.04 -27.29
CA GLY A 610 -3.15 -11.46 -25.98
C GLY A 610 -4.08 -12.30 -25.10
N ARG A 611 -4.49 -13.51 -25.53
CA ARG A 611 -5.33 -14.39 -24.72
C ARG A 611 -4.48 -15.26 -23.81
N MET A 612 -4.94 -15.48 -22.59
CA MET A 612 -4.30 -16.37 -21.63
C MET A 612 -5.27 -17.51 -21.32
N PRO A 613 -5.13 -18.72 -21.92
CA PRO A 613 -6.10 -19.81 -21.71
C PRO A 613 -6.15 -20.34 -20.28
N SER A 614 -5.07 -20.18 -19.53
CA SER A 614 -4.98 -20.47 -18.09
C SER A 614 -5.68 -19.43 -17.23
N ASP A 615 -5.92 -18.24 -17.79
CA ASP A 615 -6.66 -17.18 -17.12
C ASP A 615 -8.17 -17.45 -17.28
N THR A 616 -8.78 -17.89 -16.18
CA THR A 616 -10.24 -18.05 -16.08
C THR A 616 -10.92 -16.78 -15.58
N THR A 617 -10.14 -15.71 -15.37
CA THR A 617 -10.48 -14.49 -14.66
C THR A 617 -10.48 -13.28 -15.57
N VAL A 618 -11.10 -13.42 -16.75
CA VAL A 618 -11.33 -12.28 -17.66
C VAL A 618 -12.04 -11.12 -16.93
N GLY A 619 -11.37 -9.98 -16.84
CA GLY A 619 -11.78 -8.72 -16.21
C GLY A 619 -11.46 -8.61 -14.72
N ILE A 620 -10.50 -9.37 -14.19
CA ILE A 620 -10.10 -9.34 -12.77
C ILE A 620 -8.65 -8.85 -12.69
N GLU A 621 -8.49 -7.55 -12.42
CA GLU A 621 -7.18 -6.95 -12.17
C GLU A 621 -6.68 -7.31 -10.75
N ASP A 622 -6.23 -8.55 -10.51
CA ASP A 622 -5.84 -9.03 -9.16
C ASP A 622 -4.64 -10.01 -9.21
N HIS A 623 -3.79 -9.88 -10.23
CA HIS A 623 -2.60 -10.71 -10.42
C HIS A 623 -1.36 -9.84 -10.63
N SER A 624 -0.22 -10.28 -10.08
CA SER A 624 1.06 -9.56 -10.12
C SER A 624 1.59 -9.22 -11.52
N TYR A 625 1.06 -9.83 -12.58
CA TYR A 625 1.38 -9.49 -13.96
C TYR A 625 0.60 -8.27 -14.51
N ASN A 626 -0.49 -7.84 -13.85
CA ASN A 626 -1.26 -6.65 -14.25
C ASN A 626 -0.50 -5.34 -14.03
N THR A 627 0.61 -5.40 -13.29
CA THR A 627 1.60 -4.35 -13.21
C THR A 627 2.13 -3.98 -14.61
N PHE A 628 2.25 -4.96 -15.51
CA PHE A 628 2.81 -4.80 -16.87
C PHE A 628 1.76 -5.01 -17.97
N PHE A 629 0.65 -5.72 -17.70
CA PHE A 629 -0.44 -5.92 -18.66
C PHE A 629 -1.71 -5.21 -18.19
N SER A 630 -2.41 -4.57 -19.12
CA SER A 630 -3.77 -4.09 -18.93
C SER A 630 -4.73 -5.15 -19.47
N GLU A 631 -5.87 -5.33 -18.81
CA GLU A 631 -6.86 -6.30 -19.26
C GLU A 631 -8.04 -5.61 -19.94
N THR A 632 -8.37 -6.05 -21.15
CA THR A 632 -9.58 -5.59 -21.83
C THR A 632 -10.78 -6.45 -21.44
N GLN A 633 -11.99 -5.90 -21.58
CA GLN A 633 -13.26 -6.63 -21.35
C GLN A 633 -13.41 -7.92 -22.19
N SER A 634 -12.59 -8.08 -23.24
CA SER A 634 -12.58 -9.26 -24.10
C SER A 634 -11.68 -10.41 -23.62
N GLY A 635 -11.01 -10.25 -22.46
CA GLY A 635 -10.03 -11.22 -21.93
C GLY A 635 -8.68 -11.15 -22.64
N LYS A 636 -8.43 -10.04 -23.33
CA LYS A 636 -7.16 -9.77 -23.98
C LYS A 636 -6.29 -8.93 -23.05
N HIS A 637 -5.12 -9.46 -22.75
CA HIS A 637 -4.05 -8.81 -22.01
C HIS A 637 -3.21 -7.98 -22.98
N VAL A 638 -3.22 -6.67 -22.79
CA VAL A 638 -2.52 -5.69 -23.62
C VAL A 638 -1.35 -5.12 -22.83
N PRO A 639 -0.11 -5.25 -23.30
CA PRO A 639 1.06 -4.65 -22.65
C PRO A 639 0.89 -3.16 -22.37
N ARG A 640 1.31 -2.73 -21.18
CA ARG A 640 1.49 -1.30 -20.84
C ARG A 640 2.80 -0.80 -21.43
N ALA A 641 2.89 -0.87 -22.76
CA ALA A 641 4.09 -0.56 -23.53
C ALA A 641 3.80 0.45 -24.62
N ILE A 642 4.77 1.33 -24.91
CA ILE A 642 4.72 2.27 -26.03
C ILE A 642 6.02 2.11 -26.83
N PHE A 643 5.88 1.91 -28.13
CA PHE A 643 7.00 1.78 -29.07
C PHE A 643 7.06 3.01 -29.94
N LEU A 644 8.24 3.62 -30.01
CA LEU A 644 8.44 4.93 -30.59
C LEU A 644 9.67 4.89 -31.49
N ASP A 645 9.49 5.28 -32.74
CA ASP A 645 10.62 5.55 -33.64
C ASP A 645 10.30 6.72 -34.57
N LEU A 646 11.32 7.46 -34.98
CA LEU A 646 11.17 8.58 -35.91
C LEU A 646 10.99 8.10 -37.36
N GLU A 647 11.31 6.83 -37.63
CA GLU A 647 11.07 6.13 -38.89
C GLU A 647 10.14 4.92 -38.68
N PRO A 648 9.27 4.57 -39.65
CA PRO A 648 8.32 3.48 -39.47
C PRO A 648 8.89 2.06 -39.52
N THR A 649 10.05 1.82 -40.16
CA THR A 649 10.51 0.48 -40.56
C THR A 649 10.45 -0.57 -39.44
N VAL A 650 11.03 -0.28 -38.28
CA VAL A 650 11.17 -1.25 -37.18
C VAL A 650 9.86 -1.42 -36.40
N VAL A 651 9.07 -0.36 -36.27
CA VAL A 651 7.75 -0.42 -35.63
C VAL A 651 6.74 -1.13 -36.53
N ASP A 652 6.87 -1.01 -37.86
CA ASP A 652 6.06 -1.75 -38.83
C ASP A 652 6.34 -3.26 -38.80
N GLU A 653 7.56 -3.69 -38.48
CA GLU A 653 7.86 -5.10 -38.18
C GLU A 653 7.06 -5.59 -36.96
N VAL A 654 6.87 -4.76 -35.93
CA VAL A 654 6.01 -5.10 -34.78
C VAL A 654 4.53 -5.14 -35.19
N ARG A 655 4.08 -4.21 -36.04
CA ARG A 655 2.70 -4.17 -36.57
C ARG A 655 2.36 -5.37 -37.46
N THR A 656 3.36 -5.99 -38.09
CA THR A 656 3.17 -7.11 -39.04
C THR A 656 3.64 -8.46 -38.50
N GLY A 657 4.42 -8.47 -37.41
CA GLY A 657 5.02 -9.65 -36.80
C GLY A 657 4.04 -10.55 -36.05
N THR A 658 4.60 -11.57 -35.38
CA THR A 658 3.85 -12.61 -34.65
C THR A 658 2.93 -12.04 -33.58
N TYR A 659 3.39 -11.01 -32.85
CA TYR A 659 2.67 -10.35 -31.75
C TYR A 659 1.91 -9.09 -32.21
N ARG A 660 1.63 -8.93 -33.51
CA ARG A 660 0.86 -7.78 -34.04
C ARG A 660 -0.47 -7.53 -33.34
N ALA A 661 -1.09 -8.61 -32.85
CA ALA A 661 -2.37 -8.57 -32.19
C ALA A 661 -2.23 -8.27 -30.70
N LEU A 662 -1.05 -8.33 -30.09
CA LEU A 662 -0.84 -8.11 -28.66
C LEU A 662 -0.98 -6.63 -28.28
N PHE A 663 -0.31 -5.74 -29.02
CA PHE A 663 -0.26 -4.31 -28.75
C PHE A 663 -1.47 -3.56 -29.32
N HIS A 664 -1.82 -2.43 -28.71
CA HIS A 664 -2.81 -1.52 -29.29
C HIS A 664 -2.14 -0.65 -30.38
N PRO A 665 -2.75 -0.43 -31.56
CA PRO A 665 -2.11 0.34 -32.64
C PRO A 665 -1.67 1.76 -32.23
N GLU A 666 -2.39 2.36 -31.29
CA GLU A 666 -2.06 3.70 -30.76
C GLU A 666 -0.81 3.74 -29.89
N GLN A 667 -0.33 2.59 -29.41
CA GLN A 667 0.92 2.44 -28.67
C GLN A 667 2.14 2.35 -29.60
N LEU A 668 1.93 2.20 -30.91
CA LEU A 668 2.98 2.04 -31.91
C LEU A 668 3.10 3.33 -32.71
N ILE A 669 4.03 4.19 -32.32
CA ILE A 669 4.17 5.57 -32.81
C ILE A 669 5.37 5.64 -33.75
N THR A 670 5.15 6.23 -34.92
CA THR A 670 6.14 6.32 -35.99
C THR A 670 6.15 7.71 -36.60
N GLY A 671 7.34 8.30 -36.73
CA GLY A 671 7.55 9.49 -37.57
C GLY A 671 7.64 9.12 -39.06
N LYS A 672 8.19 10.05 -39.86
CA LYS A 672 8.42 9.86 -41.30
C LYS A 672 9.90 9.87 -41.68
N GLU A 673 10.73 10.51 -40.87
CA GLU A 673 12.12 10.79 -41.16
C GLU A 673 12.93 10.49 -39.91
N ASP A 674 14.04 9.76 -40.06
CA ASP A 674 14.87 9.36 -38.94
C ASP A 674 15.75 10.52 -38.42
N ALA A 675 16.39 10.28 -37.29
CA ALA A 675 17.41 11.19 -36.76
C ALA A 675 18.77 11.04 -37.46
N ALA A 676 18.92 10.19 -38.49
CA ALA A 676 20.16 9.95 -39.25
C ALA A 676 21.43 9.79 -38.39
N ASN A 677 21.32 9.05 -37.27
CA ASN A 677 22.39 8.90 -36.26
C ASN A 677 22.91 10.21 -35.64
N ASN A 678 22.11 11.27 -35.61
CA ASN A 678 22.47 12.56 -35.05
C ASN A 678 21.57 12.90 -33.85
N TYR A 679 22.17 13.05 -32.67
CA TYR A 679 21.48 13.46 -31.43
C TYR A 679 20.66 14.74 -31.63
N ALA A 680 21.24 15.77 -32.26
CA ALA A 680 20.58 17.06 -32.42
C ALA A 680 19.27 16.96 -33.22
N ARG A 681 19.22 16.07 -34.22
CA ARG A 681 17.97 15.79 -34.95
C ARG A 681 16.92 15.14 -34.08
N GLY A 682 17.34 14.17 -33.27
CA GLY A 682 16.46 13.48 -32.33
C GLY A 682 15.94 14.40 -31.22
N HIS A 683 16.72 15.40 -30.80
CA HIS A 683 16.39 16.25 -29.66
C HIS A 683 15.74 17.59 -30.06
N TYR A 684 16.30 18.31 -31.03
CA TYR A 684 15.93 19.70 -31.31
C TYR A 684 15.01 19.89 -32.52
N THR A 685 15.26 19.17 -33.63
CA THR A 685 14.52 19.36 -34.89
C THR A 685 13.40 18.34 -35.05
N ILE A 686 13.71 17.13 -35.52
CA ILE A 686 12.72 16.11 -35.87
C ILE A 686 11.97 15.60 -34.63
N GLY A 687 12.67 15.34 -33.53
CA GLY A 687 12.02 14.85 -32.31
C GLY A 687 10.98 15.79 -31.72
N LYS A 688 11.20 17.10 -31.84
CA LYS A 688 10.28 18.12 -31.35
C LYS A 688 8.93 18.11 -32.08
N GLU A 689 8.88 17.62 -33.32
CA GLU A 689 7.61 17.48 -34.04
C GLU A 689 6.75 16.34 -33.49
N LEU A 690 7.38 15.29 -32.92
CA LEU A 690 6.69 14.08 -32.48
C LEU A 690 6.45 14.04 -30.95
N ILE A 691 7.24 14.77 -30.16
CA ILE A 691 7.23 14.67 -28.69
C ILE A 691 5.85 14.90 -28.07
N ASP A 692 5.10 15.90 -28.52
CA ASP A 692 3.79 16.23 -27.96
C ASP A 692 2.79 15.08 -28.19
N THR A 693 2.81 14.48 -29.38
CA THR A 693 2.00 13.30 -29.70
C THR A 693 2.39 12.12 -28.81
N CYS A 694 3.68 11.92 -28.56
CA CYS A 694 4.17 10.85 -27.71
C CYS A 694 3.75 11.04 -26.24
N MET A 695 3.93 12.24 -25.70
CA MET A 695 3.53 12.57 -24.33
C MET A 695 2.02 12.43 -24.12
N ASP A 696 1.20 12.79 -25.11
CA ASP A 696 -0.25 12.56 -25.05
C ASP A 696 -0.60 11.06 -24.98
N ARG A 697 0.12 10.20 -25.72
CA ARG A 697 -0.08 8.74 -25.65
C ARG A 697 0.35 8.17 -24.30
N ILE A 698 1.51 8.63 -23.79
CA ILE A 698 2.01 8.26 -22.46
C ILE A 698 1.00 8.66 -21.38
N ARG A 699 0.44 9.88 -21.48
CA ARG A 699 -0.58 10.39 -20.55
C ARG A 699 -1.84 9.53 -20.56
N ARG A 700 -2.36 9.16 -21.74
CA ARG A 700 -3.51 8.24 -21.84
C ARG A 700 -3.23 6.87 -21.23
N SER A 701 -2.03 6.33 -21.42
CA SER A 701 -1.64 5.06 -20.78
C SER A 701 -1.48 5.21 -19.27
N ALA A 702 -1.00 6.35 -18.78
CA ALA A 702 -0.91 6.65 -17.35
C ALA A 702 -2.29 6.81 -16.70
N GLU A 703 -3.25 7.41 -17.40
CA GLU A 703 -4.66 7.52 -16.96
C GLU A 703 -5.37 6.17 -16.83
N GLN A 704 -4.89 5.14 -17.55
CA GLN A 704 -5.37 3.75 -17.44
C GLN A 704 -4.75 2.97 -16.26
N CYS A 705 -3.87 3.60 -15.47
CA CYS A 705 -3.25 3.00 -14.30
C CYS A 705 -3.91 3.53 -13.02
N HIS A 706 -4.23 2.63 -12.08
CA HIS A 706 -4.77 2.99 -10.77
C HIS A 706 -3.71 3.59 -9.82
N GLY A 707 -2.45 3.21 -10.00
CA GLY A 707 -1.33 3.59 -9.15
C GLY A 707 0.02 3.51 -9.85
N LEU A 708 0.22 4.30 -10.91
CA LEU A 708 1.48 4.34 -11.68
C LEU A 708 2.70 4.56 -10.77
N GLN A 709 3.65 3.62 -10.80
CA GLN A 709 4.94 3.71 -10.12
C GLN A 709 5.92 4.60 -10.90
N GLY A 710 6.00 4.38 -12.22
CA GLY A 710 7.04 4.95 -13.04
C GLY A 710 7.19 4.30 -14.41
N PHE A 711 8.32 4.59 -15.06
CA PHE A 711 8.62 4.24 -16.43
C PHE A 711 9.88 3.37 -16.54
N LEU A 712 9.84 2.35 -17.41
CA LEU A 712 11.03 1.61 -17.86
C LEU A 712 11.35 2.04 -19.29
N ILE A 713 12.56 2.57 -19.53
CA ILE A 713 12.91 3.24 -20.79
C ILE A 713 14.02 2.47 -21.47
N PHE A 714 13.75 1.97 -22.67
CA PHE A 714 14.67 1.15 -23.46
C PHE A 714 15.15 1.96 -24.66
N HIS A 715 16.45 2.19 -24.77
CA HIS A 715 17.02 3.02 -25.83
C HIS A 715 18.50 2.71 -26.08
N SER A 716 19.05 3.20 -27.19
CA SER A 716 20.49 3.10 -27.49
C SER A 716 21.20 4.43 -27.29
N PHE A 717 22.41 4.40 -26.76
CA PHE A 717 23.28 5.58 -26.73
C PHE A 717 23.80 5.99 -28.12
N GLY A 718 24.01 5.03 -29.03
CA GLY A 718 24.60 5.31 -30.34
C GLY A 718 23.65 5.90 -31.39
N GLY A 719 22.37 5.53 -31.36
CA GLY A 719 21.38 5.96 -32.37
C GLY A 719 20.89 7.39 -32.14
N GLY A 720 20.61 8.15 -33.21
CA GLY A 720 20.13 9.53 -33.12
C GLY A 720 18.77 9.65 -32.40
N THR A 721 17.82 8.74 -32.71
CA THR A 721 16.54 8.66 -32.01
C THR A 721 16.73 8.16 -30.58
N GLY A 722 17.49 7.08 -30.40
CA GLY A 722 17.73 6.48 -29.09
C GLY A 722 18.46 7.40 -28.10
N SER A 723 19.23 8.37 -28.58
CA SER A 723 19.94 9.34 -27.74
C SER A 723 19.15 10.65 -27.64
N GLY A 724 18.97 11.35 -28.76
CA GLY A 724 18.34 12.67 -28.81
C GLY A 724 16.86 12.66 -28.42
N PHE A 725 16.07 11.74 -28.99
CA PHE A 725 14.63 11.72 -28.68
C PHE A 725 14.36 11.15 -27.29
N ALA A 726 15.17 10.19 -26.82
CA ALA A 726 15.05 9.66 -25.47
C ALA A 726 15.36 10.70 -24.39
N SER A 727 16.41 11.51 -24.58
CA SER A 727 16.73 12.63 -23.67
C SER A 727 15.62 13.68 -23.62
N LEU A 728 15.13 14.13 -24.78
CA LEU A 728 13.99 15.05 -24.85
C LEU A 728 12.75 14.47 -24.14
N MET A 729 12.48 13.18 -24.31
CA MET A 729 11.36 12.51 -23.65
C MET A 729 11.55 12.46 -22.13
N MET A 730 12.76 12.18 -21.65
CA MET A 730 13.10 12.14 -20.23
C MET A 730 12.92 13.48 -19.52
N GLU A 731 13.31 14.57 -20.17
CA GLU A 731 13.06 15.94 -19.69
C GLU A 731 11.56 16.19 -19.53
N ARG A 732 10.77 15.89 -20.58
CA ARG A 732 9.31 16.06 -20.56
C ARG A 732 8.62 15.17 -19.53
N LEU A 733 9.06 13.92 -19.38
CA LEU A 733 8.57 13.01 -18.35
C LEU A 733 8.88 13.53 -16.95
N SER A 734 10.02 14.17 -16.73
CA SER A 734 10.38 14.75 -15.43
C SER A 734 9.54 15.99 -15.10
N VAL A 735 9.11 16.76 -16.12
CA VAL A 735 8.17 17.87 -15.94
C VAL A 735 6.76 17.37 -15.61
N ASP A 736 6.22 16.46 -16.42
CA ASP A 736 4.83 15.99 -16.29
C ASP A 736 4.66 14.98 -15.13
N PHE A 737 5.69 14.16 -14.86
CA PHE A 737 5.68 13.05 -13.90
C PHE A 737 6.87 13.11 -12.93
N GLY A 738 7.21 14.30 -12.41
CA GLY A 738 8.42 14.53 -11.61
C GLY A 738 8.59 13.66 -10.36
N LYS A 739 7.50 13.13 -9.77
CA LYS A 739 7.55 12.24 -8.61
C LYS A 739 7.61 10.73 -8.95
N LYS A 740 7.60 10.37 -10.24
CA LYS A 740 7.55 8.97 -10.70
C LYS A 740 8.95 8.48 -11.05
N ALA A 741 9.25 7.24 -10.68
CA ALA A 741 10.56 6.65 -10.93
C ALA A 741 10.79 6.40 -12.43
N LYS A 742 12.02 6.59 -12.92
CA LYS A 742 12.43 6.40 -14.31
C LYS A 742 13.68 5.54 -14.33
N LEU A 743 13.54 4.30 -14.82
CA LEU A 743 14.63 3.34 -14.93
C LEU A 743 14.99 3.15 -16.40
N GLU A 744 16.27 3.13 -16.73
CA GLU A 744 16.75 2.98 -18.11
C GLU A 744 17.39 1.62 -18.35
N PHE A 745 17.22 1.11 -19.57
CA PHE A 745 17.99 0.03 -20.15
C PHE A 745 18.67 0.56 -21.40
N SER A 746 19.93 0.94 -21.23
CA SER A 746 20.67 1.72 -22.22
C SER A 746 21.68 0.85 -22.95
N ILE A 747 21.55 0.76 -24.27
CA ILE A 747 22.44 -0.05 -25.10
C ILE A 747 23.71 0.74 -25.39
N TYR A 748 24.79 0.30 -24.77
CA TYR A 748 26.12 0.87 -24.88
C TYR A 748 26.77 0.43 -26.22
N PRO A 749 27.38 1.36 -26.96
CA PRO A 749 27.83 1.12 -28.33
C PRO A 749 29.10 0.27 -28.40
N ALA A 750 29.17 -0.62 -29.38
CA ALA A 750 30.30 -1.50 -29.64
C ALA A 750 30.80 -1.36 -31.08
N PRO A 751 32.09 -1.07 -31.31
CA PRO A 751 32.62 -0.78 -32.65
C PRO A 751 32.54 -1.97 -33.63
N GLN A 752 32.38 -3.21 -33.15
CA GLN A 752 32.29 -4.40 -33.99
C GLN A 752 30.91 -4.57 -34.66
N ILE A 753 29.87 -3.91 -34.13
CA ILE A 753 28.46 -4.08 -34.54
C ILE A 753 27.83 -2.71 -34.85
N SER A 754 28.50 -1.62 -34.47
CA SER A 754 28.12 -0.24 -34.75
C SER A 754 28.09 0.04 -36.25
N THR A 755 27.08 0.81 -36.68
CA THR A 755 26.93 1.28 -38.06
C THR A 755 27.26 2.77 -38.21
N SER A 756 27.51 3.47 -37.10
CA SER A 756 27.73 4.92 -37.07
C SER A 756 29.06 5.30 -36.42
N MET A 757 29.80 6.21 -37.08
CA MET A 757 31.06 6.73 -36.54
C MET A 757 30.87 7.75 -35.41
N VAL A 758 29.68 8.36 -35.31
CA VAL A 758 29.38 9.44 -34.36
C VAL A 758 28.69 8.96 -33.08
N GLU A 759 28.56 7.65 -32.88
CA GLU A 759 27.99 7.07 -31.65
C GLU A 759 28.62 7.60 -30.35
N PRO A 760 29.95 7.84 -30.26
CA PRO A 760 30.52 8.43 -29.05
C PRO A 760 29.96 9.82 -28.73
N TYR A 761 29.67 10.65 -29.74
CA TYR A 761 29.03 11.95 -29.50
C TYR A 761 27.62 11.80 -28.96
N ASN A 762 26.81 10.97 -29.62
CA ASN A 762 25.44 10.72 -29.18
C ASN A 762 25.38 10.16 -27.75
N SER A 763 26.34 9.29 -27.40
CA SER A 763 26.43 8.66 -26.09
C SER A 763 26.73 9.68 -24.98
N ILE A 764 27.69 10.58 -25.20
CA ILE A 764 28.06 11.61 -24.22
C ILE A 764 26.93 12.63 -24.04
N LEU A 765 26.32 13.07 -25.14
CA LEU A 765 25.22 14.04 -25.11
C LEU A 765 23.97 13.48 -24.42
N THR A 766 23.60 12.23 -24.71
CA THR A 766 22.44 11.63 -24.03
C THR A 766 22.72 11.37 -22.56
N THR A 767 23.90 10.88 -22.18
CA THR A 767 24.20 10.64 -20.77
C THR A 767 24.15 11.95 -19.99
N HIS A 768 24.76 13.03 -20.50
CA HIS A 768 24.72 14.34 -19.86
C HIS A 768 23.28 14.82 -19.60
N THR A 769 22.43 14.77 -20.63
CA THR A 769 21.05 15.28 -20.54
C THR A 769 20.11 14.38 -19.75
N THR A 770 20.35 13.06 -19.69
CA THR A 770 19.50 12.14 -18.92
C THR A 770 19.96 11.93 -17.48
N LEU A 771 21.18 12.34 -17.11
CA LEU A 771 21.78 12.07 -15.79
C LEU A 771 20.93 12.58 -14.62
N GLU A 772 20.33 13.76 -14.75
CA GLU A 772 19.46 14.36 -13.71
C GLU A 772 18.03 13.80 -13.73
N HIS A 773 17.65 13.08 -14.78
CA HIS A 773 16.29 12.62 -15.01
C HIS A 773 16.12 11.11 -14.78
N ALA A 774 17.18 10.31 -14.87
CA ALA A 774 17.13 8.88 -14.58
C ALA A 774 17.37 8.60 -13.10
N ASP A 775 16.59 7.70 -12.50
CA ASP A 775 16.78 7.28 -11.11
C ASP A 775 17.75 6.09 -11.01
N CYS A 776 17.81 5.24 -12.05
CA CYS A 776 18.71 4.09 -12.14
C CYS A 776 18.80 3.58 -13.60
N SER A 777 20.01 3.40 -14.11
CA SER A 777 20.26 3.07 -15.52
C SER A 777 21.12 1.82 -15.69
N PHE A 778 20.57 0.78 -16.29
CA PHE A 778 21.26 -0.48 -16.57
C PHE A 778 21.92 -0.42 -17.95
N LEU A 779 23.25 -0.34 -17.96
CA LEU A 779 24.03 -0.38 -19.18
C LEU A 779 24.14 -1.80 -19.73
N VAL A 780 23.98 -1.93 -21.04
CA VAL A 780 24.13 -3.19 -21.77
C VAL A 780 25.13 -3.00 -22.90
N ASP A 781 26.35 -3.49 -22.72
CA ASP A 781 27.44 -3.39 -23.69
C ASP A 781 27.30 -4.44 -24.78
N ASN A 782 27.01 -3.97 -26.00
CA ASN A 782 26.89 -4.83 -27.17
C ASN A 782 28.13 -5.70 -27.40
N GLU A 783 29.34 -5.24 -27.03
CA GLU A 783 30.57 -6.02 -27.17
C GLU A 783 30.57 -7.20 -26.18
N ALA A 784 30.15 -6.96 -24.94
CA ALA A 784 30.06 -7.99 -23.90
C ALA A 784 29.03 -9.06 -24.28
N ILE A 785 27.82 -8.66 -24.70
CA ILE A 785 26.77 -9.59 -25.15
C ILE A 785 27.25 -10.40 -26.36
N TYR A 786 27.93 -9.78 -27.32
CA TYR A 786 28.46 -10.46 -28.50
C TYR A 786 29.55 -11.49 -28.15
N GLU A 787 30.46 -11.14 -27.26
CA GLU A 787 31.46 -12.09 -26.76
C GLU A 787 30.82 -13.27 -26.02
N ILE A 788 29.79 -13.03 -25.20
CA ILE A 788 29.04 -14.06 -24.49
C ILE A 788 28.34 -15.00 -25.49
N CYS A 789 27.65 -14.46 -26.49
CA CYS A 789 27.02 -15.29 -27.54
C CYS A 789 28.05 -16.15 -28.29
N ARG A 790 29.24 -15.61 -28.55
CA ARG A 790 30.29 -16.34 -29.26
C ARG A 790 30.97 -17.41 -28.41
N LYS A 791 31.26 -17.12 -27.14
CA LYS A 791 31.99 -18.02 -26.23
C LYS A 791 31.09 -19.05 -25.58
N ASN A 792 29.93 -18.64 -25.08
CA ASN A 792 29.07 -19.49 -24.25
C ASN A 792 27.95 -20.17 -25.06
N LEU A 793 27.41 -19.48 -26.08
CA LEU A 793 26.38 -20.03 -26.97
C LEU A 793 26.96 -20.66 -28.25
N GLU A 794 28.28 -20.56 -28.46
CA GLU A 794 29.01 -21.10 -29.61
C GLU A 794 28.54 -20.55 -30.98
N ILE A 795 27.98 -19.34 -30.98
CA ILE A 795 27.50 -18.66 -32.19
C ILE A 795 28.68 -17.91 -32.83
N HIS A 796 29.16 -18.36 -34.00
CA HIS A 796 30.30 -17.75 -34.67
C HIS A 796 30.10 -16.27 -35.08
N ARG A 797 28.87 -15.90 -35.47
CA ARG A 797 28.48 -14.54 -35.87
C ARG A 797 27.10 -14.19 -35.28
N PRO A 798 27.04 -13.73 -34.02
CA PRO A 798 25.80 -13.29 -33.39
C PRO A 798 25.08 -12.19 -34.20
N SER A 799 23.78 -12.36 -34.43
CA SER A 799 22.89 -11.35 -35.01
C SER A 799 22.20 -10.53 -33.92
N TYR A 800 21.56 -9.41 -34.26
CA TYR A 800 20.73 -8.64 -33.30
C TYR A 800 19.65 -9.49 -32.64
N THR A 801 19.07 -10.47 -33.34
CA THR A 801 18.10 -11.41 -32.74
C THR A 801 18.73 -12.23 -31.61
N ASN A 802 19.97 -12.69 -31.78
CA ASN A 802 20.68 -13.46 -30.74
C ASN A 802 21.01 -12.57 -29.54
N LEU A 803 21.51 -11.34 -29.80
CA LEU A 803 21.83 -10.37 -28.75
C LEU A 803 20.57 -10.00 -27.97
N ASN A 804 19.49 -9.60 -28.66
CA ASN A 804 18.26 -9.13 -28.04
C ASN A 804 17.57 -10.22 -27.20
N ARG A 805 17.65 -11.50 -27.60
CA ARG A 805 17.12 -12.61 -26.79
C ARG A 805 17.90 -12.81 -25.48
N LEU A 806 19.23 -12.67 -25.52
CA LEU A 806 20.04 -12.72 -24.32
C LEU A 806 19.76 -11.51 -23.41
N ILE A 807 19.67 -10.31 -23.98
CA ILE A 807 19.32 -9.09 -23.26
C ILE A 807 17.93 -9.23 -22.62
N ALA A 808 16.93 -9.73 -23.36
CA ALA A 808 15.59 -9.98 -22.85
C ALA A 808 15.58 -10.95 -21.66
N GLN A 809 16.45 -11.96 -21.65
CA GLN A 809 16.59 -12.88 -20.51
C GLN A 809 17.07 -12.17 -19.25
N VAL A 810 18.03 -11.24 -19.40
CA VAL A 810 18.58 -10.46 -18.29
C VAL A 810 17.57 -9.42 -17.80
N VAL A 811 16.97 -8.65 -18.71
CA VAL A 811 15.89 -7.69 -18.40
C VAL A 811 14.72 -8.41 -17.71
N SER A 812 14.36 -9.61 -18.17
CA SER A 812 13.34 -10.42 -17.52
C SER A 812 13.70 -10.77 -16.08
N SER A 813 14.95 -11.11 -15.81
CA SER A 813 15.41 -11.42 -14.46
C SER A 813 15.43 -10.20 -13.54
N ILE A 814 15.73 -9.01 -14.07
CA ILE A 814 15.67 -7.74 -13.35
C ILE A 814 14.23 -7.36 -13.02
N THR A 815 13.34 -7.44 -14.01
CA THR A 815 11.92 -7.04 -13.88
C THR A 815 11.03 -8.12 -13.26
N ALA A 816 11.54 -9.33 -13.00
CA ALA A 816 10.76 -10.44 -12.46
C ALA A 816 10.16 -10.11 -11.08
N SER A 817 10.84 -9.31 -10.25
CA SER A 817 10.32 -8.90 -8.94
C SER A 817 9.11 -7.97 -8.99
N LEU A 818 8.90 -7.31 -10.14
CA LEU A 818 7.75 -6.43 -10.38
C LEU A 818 6.56 -7.17 -10.99
N ARG A 819 6.83 -8.26 -11.73
CA ARG A 819 5.83 -9.06 -12.46
C ARG A 819 5.36 -10.30 -11.72
N PHE A 820 6.14 -10.76 -10.75
CA PHE A 820 5.85 -11.90 -9.90
C PHE A 820 5.94 -11.50 -8.44
N ASP A 821 5.25 -12.24 -7.58
CA ASP A 821 5.37 -12.04 -6.15
C ASP A 821 6.81 -12.33 -5.69
N GLY A 822 7.38 -11.34 -5.00
CA GLY A 822 8.74 -11.39 -4.46
C GLY A 822 8.83 -10.59 -3.17
N ALA A 823 9.98 -10.73 -2.48
CA ALA A 823 10.27 -10.03 -1.22
C ALA A 823 11.33 -8.92 -1.36
N LEU A 824 11.91 -8.76 -2.55
CA LEU A 824 12.99 -7.80 -2.83
C LEU A 824 12.72 -7.15 -4.18
N ASN A 825 12.92 -5.82 -4.27
CA ASN A 825 12.65 -5.00 -5.45
C ASN A 825 11.20 -5.08 -5.94
N VAL A 826 10.24 -5.01 -5.00
CA VAL A 826 8.80 -5.15 -5.29
C VAL A 826 8.19 -3.90 -5.94
N ASP A 827 8.88 -2.76 -5.86
CA ASP A 827 8.53 -1.54 -6.58
C ASP A 827 9.77 -0.85 -7.20
N LEU A 828 9.55 0.10 -8.11
CA LEU A 828 10.63 0.83 -8.79
C LEU A 828 11.48 1.67 -7.83
N THR A 829 10.90 2.20 -6.76
CA THR A 829 11.63 3.03 -5.77
C THR A 829 12.60 2.19 -4.95
N GLU A 830 12.30 0.90 -4.74
CA GLU A 830 13.19 -0.02 -4.05
C GLU A 830 14.48 -0.29 -4.85
N PHE A 831 14.45 -0.23 -6.19
CA PHE A 831 15.67 -0.33 -7.01
C PHE A 831 16.66 0.79 -6.67
N GLN A 832 16.18 2.03 -6.57
CA GLN A 832 17.00 3.18 -6.16
C GLN A 832 17.55 2.96 -4.74
N THR A 833 16.67 2.62 -3.79
CA THR A 833 17.05 2.41 -2.38
C THR A 833 18.07 1.27 -2.21
N ASN A 834 18.00 0.25 -3.07
CA ASN A 834 18.83 -0.95 -2.96
C ASN A 834 20.13 -0.86 -3.76
N LEU A 835 20.16 -0.12 -4.88
CA LEU A 835 21.28 -0.12 -5.81
C LEU A 835 21.98 1.23 -5.99
N VAL A 836 21.35 2.35 -5.60
CA VAL A 836 21.84 3.70 -5.91
C VAL A 836 22.05 4.50 -4.61
N PRO A 837 23.25 4.43 -4.01
CA PRO A 837 23.57 5.22 -2.81
C PRO A 837 23.72 6.71 -3.08
N TYR A 838 24.24 7.07 -4.26
CA TYR A 838 24.42 8.45 -4.70
C TYR A 838 23.68 8.67 -6.02
N PRO A 839 22.89 9.77 -6.17
CA PRO A 839 22.05 9.99 -7.34
C PRO A 839 22.77 9.96 -8.70
N ARG A 840 23.98 10.53 -8.79
CA ARG A 840 24.78 10.53 -10.05
C ARG A 840 25.41 9.17 -10.35
N ILE A 841 25.65 8.35 -9.32
CA ILE A 841 26.28 7.03 -9.43
C ILE A 841 25.18 5.96 -9.48
N HIS A 842 24.29 6.11 -10.47
CA HIS A 842 23.08 5.31 -10.63
C HIS A 842 23.18 4.26 -11.76
N PHE A 843 24.39 3.75 -12.04
CA PHE A 843 24.63 2.76 -13.09
C PHE A 843 25.04 1.39 -12.52
N PRO A 844 24.08 0.51 -12.14
CA PRO A 844 24.42 -0.83 -11.67
C PRO A 844 24.92 -1.73 -12.82
N LEU A 845 25.99 -2.47 -12.54
CA LEU A 845 26.47 -3.56 -13.37
C LEU A 845 25.55 -4.78 -13.21
N ALA A 846 24.99 -5.26 -14.33
CA ALA A 846 24.27 -6.52 -14.37
C ALA A 846 25.20 -7.68 -14.76
N THR A 847 25.06 -8.80 -14.07
CA THR A 847 25.72 -10.08 -14.41
C THR A 847 24.68 -11.19 -14.40
N TYR A 848 24.70 -12.09 -15.38
CA TYR A 848 23.72 -13.17 -15.47
C TYR A 848 24.39 -14.54 -15.58
N ALA A 849 23.96 -15.49 -14.76
CA ALA A 849 24.48 -16.85 -14.80
C ALA A 849 23.40 -17.90 -14.49
N PRO A 850 23.46 -19.09 -15.11
CA PRO A 850 24.40 -19.49 -16.15
C PRO A 850 23.89 -19.18 -17.56
N ILE A 851 24.81 -19.01 -18.51
CA ILE A 851 24.52 -18.86 -19.94
C ILE A 851 25.04 -20.11 -20.63
N ILE A 852 24.12 -20.98 -21.07
CA ILE A 852 24.42 -22.31 -21.64
C ILE A 852 23.70 -22.45 -22.97
N SER A 853 24.40 -22.95 -24.00
CA SER A 853 23.83 -23.29 -25.31
C SER A 853 22.77 -24.39 -25.20
N ALA A 854 21.69 -24.28 -25.98
CA ALA A 854 20.65 -25.30 -26.09
C ALA A 854 21.20 -26.71 -26.42
N GLU A 855 22.33 -26.80 -27.12
CA GLU A 855 22.98 -28.09 -27.46
C GLU A 855 23.61 -28.79 -26.25
N LYS A 856 24.00 -28.04 -25.21
CA LYS A 856 24.69 -28.56 -24.01
C LYS A 856 23.76 -28.82 -22.82
N ALA A 857 22.45 -28.65 -23.00
CA ALA A 857 21.44 -28.66 -21.94
C ALA A 857 21.42 -29.92 -21.04
N TYR A 858 21.86 -31.09 -21.55
CA TYR A 858 21.82 -32.36 -20.83
C TYR A 858 23.09 -32.68 -20.02
N HIS A 859 24.19 -31.96 -20.23
CA HIS A 859 25.50 -32.32 -19.69
C HIS A 859 25.91 -31.53 -18.44
N GLU A 860 25.31 -30.37 -18.17
CA GLU A 860 25.71 -29.50 -17.06
C GLU A 860 24.50 -29.06 -16.21
N GLN A 861 24.39 -29.59 -14.99
CA GLN A 861 23.51 -29.03 -13.96
C GLN A 861 24.38 -28.29 -12.93
N LEU A 862 24.30 -26.96 -12.93
CA LEU A 862 25.06 -26.13 -12.00
C LEU A 862 24.29 -25.97 -10.68
N ASN A 863 24.99 -26.08 -9.56
CA ASN A 863 24.41 -25.84 -8.24
C ASN A 863 24.37 -24.34 -7.89
N VAL A 864 23.67 -23.98 -6.81
CA VAL A 864 23.49 -22.58 -6.36
C VAL A 864 24.84 -21.89 -6.11
N ASN A 865 25.83 -22.62 -5.60
CA ASN A 865 27.15 -22.07 -5.32
C ASN A 865 27.89 -21.72 -6.62
N GLU A 866 27.90 -22.62 -7.60
CA GLU A 866 28.56 -22.42 -8.89
C GLU A 866 27.98 -21.24 -9.68
N ILE A 867 26.64 -21.13 -9.77
CA ILE A 867 26.00 -20.01 -10.46
C ILE A 867 26.26 -18.68 -9.74
N THR A 868 26.33 -18.69 -8.41
CA THR A 868 26.65 -17.50 -7.61
C THR A 868 28.11 -17.08 -7.83
N GLN A 869 29.04 -18.03 -7.90
CA GLN A 869 30.45 -17.71 -8.17
C GLN A 869 30.67 -17.17 -9.59
N LYS A 870 29.96 -17.72 -10.59
CA LYS A 870 29.98 -17.22 -11.97
C LYS A 870 29.50 -15.77 -12.11
N CYS A 871 28.69 -15.26 -11.18
CA CYS A 871 28.28 -13.86 -11.17
C CYS A 871 29.43 -12.87 -10.88
N PHE A 872 30.56 -13.34 -10.34
CA PHE A 872 31.74 -12.51 -10.09
C PHE A 872 32.82 -12.73 -11.15
N GLU A 873 32.53 -13.52 -12.19
CA GLU A 873 33.43 -13.73 -13.31
C GLU A 873 33.14 -12.70 -14.41
N PRO A 874 34.17 -12.02 -14.96
CA PRO A 874 34.00 -11.05 -16.04
C PRO A 874 33.32 -11.62 -17.29
N GLY A 875 33.40 -12.95 -17.51
CA GLY A 875 32.79 -13.61 -18.66
C GLY A 875 31.25 -13.65 -18.66
N SER A 876 30.60 -13.23 -17.57
CA SER A 876 29.13 -13.24 -17.44
C SER A 876 28.52 -11.83 -17.31
N GLN A 877 29.35 -10.79 -17.39
CA GLN A 877 28.96 -9.39 -17.17
C GLN A 877 28.34 -8.78 -18.42
N MET A 878 27.34 -7.93 -18.23
CA MET A 878 26.67 -7.22 -19.33
C MET A 878 27.45 -5.99 -19.81
N VAL A 879 28.44 -5.54 -19.04
CA VAL A 879 29.35 -4.44 -19.40
C VAL A 879 30.78 -4.91 -19.23
N LYS A 880 31.65 -4.57 -20.19
CA LYS A 880 33.06 -4.92 -20.14
C LYS A 880 33.81 -3.98 -19.18
N CYS A 881 34.05 -4.44 -17.97
CA CYS A 881 34.89 -3.78 -16.97
C CYS A 881 35.57 -4.83 -16.09
N ASP A 882 36.56 -4.44 -15.29
CA ASP A 882 37.15 -5.32 -14.29
C ASP A 882 36.76 -4.93 -12.85
N PRO A 883 35.72 -5.55 -12.25
CA PRO A 883 35.30 -5.23 -10.88
C PRO A 883 36.33 -5.53 -9.80
N ARG A 884 37.45 -6.19 -10.12
CA ARG A 884 38.56 -6.39 -9.19
C ARG A 884 39.38 -5.11 -8.97
N ASN A 885 39.30 -4.17 -9.91
CA ASN A 885 39.96 -2.87 -9.82
C ASN A 885 39.05 -1.78 -9.23
N GLY A 886 37.81 -2.14 -8.89
CA GLY A 886 36.83 -1.22 -8.30
C GLY A 886 36.33 -1.67 -6.94
N LYS A 887 35.48 -0.85 -6.34
CA LYS A 887 34.80 -1.14 -5.07
C LYS A 887 33.31 -1.29 -5.28
N TYR A 888 32.69 -2.19 -4.52
CA TYR A 888 31.25 -2.40 -4.50
C TYR A 888 30.58 -1.46 -3.50
N MET A 889 29.54 -0.78 -3.95
CA MET A 889 28.68 0.07 -3.12
C MET A 889 27.38 -0.64 -2.75
N ALA A 890 26.87 -1.48 -3.66
CA ALA A 890 25.65 -2.26 -3.48
C ALA A 890 25.72 -3.58 -4.25
N CYS A 891 25.07 -4.64 -3.75
CA CYS A 891 24.97 -5.90 -4.46
C CYS A 891 23.66 -6.64 -4.12
N CYS A 892 22.88 -6.94 -5.16
CA CYS A 892 21.64 -7.71 -5.10
C CYS A 892 21.77 -8.97 -5.95
N LEU A 893 21.34 -10.12 -5.43
CA LEU A 893 21.29 -11.41 -6.12
C LEU A 893 19.83 -11.81 -6.32
N LEU A 894 19.38 -11.85 -7.57
CA LEU A 894 18.02 -12.19 -7.99
C LEU A 894 18.01 -13.61 -8.56
N PHE A 895 17.68 -14.58 -7.72
CA PHE A 895 17.58 -15.99 -8.10
C PHE A 895 16.22 -16.32 -8.73
N ARG A 896 16.21 -17.20 -9.72
CA ARG A 896 15.00 -17.78 -10.32
C ARG A 896 15.09 -19.32 -10.36
N GLY A 897 14.00 -20.00 -10.04
CA GLY A 897 13.83 -21.46 -10.14
C GLY A 897 14.06 -22.22 -8.84
N ASP A 898 14.54 -23.46 -8.94
CA ASP A 898 14.77 -24.37 -7.81
C ASP A 898 15.98 -23.92 -6.98
N VAL A 899 15.74 -23.00 -6.04
CA VAL A 899 16.78 -22.38 -5.21
C VAL A 899 16.35 -22.41 -3.73
N VAL A 900 17.16 -23.08 -2.92
CA VAL A 900 16.94 -23.17 -1.46
C VAL A 900 17.66 -22.01 -0.77
N PRO A 901 16.99 -21.20 0.07
CA PRO A 901 17.61 -20.05 0.75
C PRO A 901 18.88 -20.38 1.55
N LYS A 902 18.94 -21.58 2.15
CA LYS A 902 20.12 -22.07 2.88
C LYS A 902 21.37 -22.15 1.99
N ASP A 903 21.21 -22.60 0.75
CA ASP A 903 22.32 -22.77 -0.19
C ASP A 903 22.81 -21.41 -0.69
N VAL A 904 21.89 -20.45 -0.85
CA VAL A 904 22.23 -19.05 -1.19
C VAL A 904 23.08 -18.43 -0.09
N ASN A 905 22.66 -18.54 1.17
CA ASN A 905 23.42 -17.99 2.30
C ASN A 905 24.81 -18.64 2.42
N SER A 906 24.92 -19.94 2.17
CA SER A 906 26.21 -20.65 2.12
C SER A 906 27.11 -20.15 0.99
N ALA A 907 26.55 -19.94 -0.21
CA ALA A 907 27.28 -19.42 -1.37
C ALA A 907 27.77 -17.98 -1.12
N ILE A 908 26.92 -17.11 -0.57
CA ILE A 908 27.28 -15.73 -0.22
C ILE A 908 28.39 -15.70 0.84
N ALA A 909 28.31 -16.56 1.86
CA ALA A 909 29.37 -16.65 2.88
C ALA A 909 30.72 -17.02 2.26
N GLN A 910 30.75 -17.92 1.27
CA GLN A 910 31.98 -18.25 0.53
C GLN A 910 32.48 -17.08 -0.31
N VAL A 911 31.58 -16.42 -1.03
CA VAL A 911 31.90 -15.23 -1.84
C VAL A 911 32.49 -14.11 -0.98
N LYS A 912 31.91 -13.84 0.19
CA LYS A 912 32.40 -12.82 1.15
C LYS A 912 33.83 -13.07 1.66
N THR A 913 34.33 -14.32 1.63
CA THR A 913 35.70 -14.62 2.04
C THR A 913 36.75 -14.35 0.97
N LYS A 914 36.34 -14.10 -0.29
CA LYS A 914 37.26 -13.81 -1.39
C LYS A 914 37.74 -12.35 -1.30
N ARG A 915 39.07 -12.17 -1.17
CA ARG A 915 39.74 -10.84 -1.14
C ARG A 915 39.49 -9.96 -2.36
N ALA A 916 39.06 -10.56 -3.47
CA ALA A 916 38.78 -9.87 -4.73
C ALA A 916 37.46 -9.08 -4.72
N ILE A 917 36.64 -9.20 -3.68
CA ILE A 917 35.37 -8.48 -3.54
C ILE A 917 35.53 -7.48 -2.41
N GLN A 918 35.82 -6.24 -2.79
CA GLN A 918 36.03 -5.13 -1.85
C GLN A 918 34.81 -4.23 -1.87
N PHE A 919 34.19 -4.03 -0.71
CA PHE A 919 33.14 -3.03 -0.56
C PHE A 919 33.76 -1.74 -0.01
N VAL A 920 33.10 -0.62 -0.29
CA VAL A 920 33.39 0.66 0.35
C VAL A 920 33.18 0.57 1.88
N ASP A 921 33.97 1.31 2.64
CA ASP A 921 34.02 1.26 4.10
C ASP A 921 32.70 1.68 4.79
N TRP A 922 31.98 2.64 4.22
CA TRP A 922 30.67 3.10 4.66
C TRP A 922 29.53 2.13 4.30
N CYS A 923 29.78 1.11 3.47
CA CYS A 923 28.84 0.03 3.20
C CYS A 923 29.39 -1.32 3.69
N PRO A 924 29.32 -1.61 5.01
CA PRO A 924 29.96 -2.79 5.63
C PRO A 924 29.39 -4.17 5.23
N THR A 925 28.65 -4.26 4.11
CA THR A 925 28.19 -5.44 3.34
C THR A 925 26.85 -6.09 3.71
N GLY A 926 25.83 -5.84 2.88
CA GLY A 926 24.60 -6.64 2.83
C GLY A 926 24.29 -7.04 1.40
N PHE A 927 24.71 -8.24 0.98
CA PHE A 927 24.14 -8.85 -0.22
C PHE A 927 22.63 -8.97 -0.01
N LYS A 928 21.84 -8.31 -0.85
CA LYS A 928 20.39 -8.47 -0.83
C LYS A 928 20.01 -9.65 -1.71
N VAL A 929 19.07 -10.48 -1.26
CA VAL A 929 18.72 -11.72 -1.94
C VAL A 929 17.23 -11.71 -2.27
N GLY A 930 16.91 -11.82 -3.55
CA GLY A 930 15.55 -12.08 -4.05
C GLY A 930 15.49 -13.49 -4.62
N ILE A 931 14.42 -14.23 -4.33
CA ILE A 931 14.20 -15.58 -4.87
C ILE A 931 12.80 -15.64 -5.48
N ASN A 932 12.73 -15.93 -6.77
CA ASN A 932 11.51 -16.30 -7.46
C ASN A 932 11.54 -17.81 -7.75
N TYR A 933 10.59 -18.56 -7.22
CA TYR A 933 10.57 -20.02 -7.34
C TYR A 933 10.16 -20.53 -8.72
N GLN A 934 9.70 -19.67 -9.62
CA GLN A 934 9.41 -20.06 -11.00
C GLN A 934 10.70 -20.25 -11.80
N PRO A 935 10.84 -21.36 -12.54
CA PRO A 935 12.02 -21.61 -13.35
C PRO A 935 12.17 -20.57 -14.47
N PRO A 936 13.41 -20.23 -14.87
CA PRO A 936 13.65 -19.37 -16.02
C PRO A 936 12.99 -19.92 -17.29
N THR A 937 12.18 -19.09 -17.94
CA THR A 937 11.60 -19.42 -19.25
C THR A 937 12.59 -19.04 -20.34
N VAL A 938 12.57 -19.76 -21.46
CA VAL A 938 13.34 -19.48 -22.67
C VAL A 938 12.43 -19.49 -23.87
N VAL A 939 12.73 -18.63 -24.86
CA VAL A 939 11.96 -18.55 -26.10
C VAL A 939 12.13 -19.85 -26.91
N PRO A 940 11.04 -20.48 -27.39
CA PRO A 940 11.13 -21.64 -28.28
C PRO A 940 11.95 -21.34 -29.54
N GLY A 941 12.92 -22.20 -29.86
CA GLY A 941 13.86 -21.94 -30.97
C GLY A 941 14.89 -20.85 -30.66
N GLY A 942 15.07 -20.49 -29.39
CA GLY A 942 16.17 -19.66 -28.90
C GLY A 942 17.45 -20.46 -28.66
N ASP A 943 18.55 -19.73 -28.49
CA ASP A 943 19.90 -20.29 -28.35
C ASP A 943 20.22 -20.77 -26.93
N LEU A 944 19.39 -20.39 -25.94
CA LEU A 944 19.57 -20.69 -24.53
C LEU A 944 18.93 -22.03 -24.13
N ALA A 945 19.66 -22.83 -23.34
CA ALA A 945 19.15 -24.05 -22.73
C ALA A 945 18.05 -23.77 -21.70
N LYS A 946 17.12 -24.71 -21.53
CA LYS A 946 16.17 -24.70 -20.40
C LYS A 946 16.92 -25.04 -19.12
N LEU A 947 16.82 -24.16 -18.12
CA LEU A 947 17.54 -24.28 -16.85
C LEU A 947 16.55 -24.45 -15.69
N GLN A 948 16.96 -25.20 -14.67
CA GLN A 948 16.19 -25.34 -13.43
C GLN A 948 16.38 -24.14 -12.50
N ARG A 949 17.51 -23.44 -12.61
CA ARG A 949 17.89 -22.31 -11.77
C ARG A 949 18.79 -21.33 -12.51
N ALA A 950 18.63 -20.04 -12.23
CA ALA A 950 19.50 -18.97 -12.70
C ALA A 950 19.59 -17.86 -11.64
N VAL A 951 20.55 -16.96 -11.81
CA VAL A 951 20.75 -15.79 -10.95
C VAL A 951 21.17 -14.60 -11.79
N CYS A 952 20.57 -13.45 -11.51
CA CYS A 952 21.01 -12.16 -11.99
C CYS A 952 21.57 -11.37 -10.81
N MET A 953 22.83 -10.97 -10.90
CA MET A 953 23.46 -10.09 -9.92
C MET A 953 23.36 -8.65 -10.45
N LEU A 954 22.87 -7.75 -9.60
CA LEU A 954 22.90 -6.31 -9.81
C LEU A 954 23.84 -5.70 -8.79
N SER A 955 24.95 -5.14 -9.25
CA SER A 955 25.97 -4.59 -8.38
C SER A 955 26.38 -3.20 -8.80
N ASN A 956 26.29 -2.23 -7.91
CA ASN A 956 26.84 -0.92 -8.16
C ASN A 956 28.33 -0.94 -7.78
N THR A 957 29.20 -0.85 -8.78
CA THR A 957 30.66 -0.97 -8.65
C THR A 957 31.33 0.18 -9.35
N THR A 958 32.39 0.73 -8.75
CA THR A 958 33.14 1.84 -9.35
C THR A 958 33.87 1.45 -10.64
N ALA A 959 34.06 0.15 -10.90
CA ALA A 959 34.70 -0.34 -12.12
C ALA A 959 33.93 -0.02 -13.40
N ILE A 960 32.63 0.30 -13.31
CA ILE A 960 31.85 0.69 -14.49
C ILE A 960 32.34 2.00 -15.12
N SER A 961 33.09 2.82 -14.37
CA SER A 961 33.79 4.02 -14.89
C SER A 961 34.71 3.72 -16.07
N GLU A 962 35.28 2.51 -16.17
CA GLU A 962 36.08 2.08 -17.32
C GLU A 962 35.29 2.12 -18.64
N ALA A 963 33.96 1.96 -18.60
CA ALA A 963 33.11 2.09 -19.77
C ALA A 963 33.01 3.55 -20.22
N TRP A 964 32.85 4.49 -19.28
CA TRP A 964 32.81 5.92 -19.56
C TRP A 964 34.13 6.43 -20.13
N ALA A 965 35.26 6.06 -19.51
CA ALA A 965 36.59 6.44 -20.00
C ALA A 965 36.86 6.02 -21.45
N ARG A 966 36.29 4.88 -21.90
CA ARG A 966 36.40 4.44 -23.30
C ARG A 966 35.57 5.29 -24.25
N LEU A 967 34.40 5.77 -23.84
CA LEU A 967 33.59 6.70 -24.65
C LEU A 967 34.26 8.07 -24.70
N ASP A 968 34.67 8.60 -23.55
CA ASP A 968 35.32 9.89 -23.40
C ASP A 968 36.58 9.97 -24.26
N HIS A 969 37.42 8.94 -24.25
CA HIS A 969 38.60 8.89 -25.11
C HIS A 969 38.25 8.98 -26.62
N LYS A 970 37.21 8.27 -27.07
CA LYS A 970 36.76 8.32 -28.47
C LYS A 970 36.16 9.68 -28.81
N PHE A 971 35.40 10.26 -27.89
CA PHE A 971 34.84 11.60 -28.02
C PHE A 971 35.97 12.62 -28.21
N ASP A 972 36.99 12.59 -27.35
CA ASP A 972 38.11 13.54 -27.36
C ASP A 972 38.92 13.47 -28.66
N LEU A 973 39.16 12.25 -29.18
CA LEU A 973 39.83 12.04 -30.46
C LEU A 973 39.09 12.73 -31.61
N MET A 974 37.76 12.62 -31.66
CA MET A 974 36.95 13.26 -32.72
C MET A 974 36.80 14.76 -32.49
N TYR A 975 36.51 15.19 -31.27
CA TYR A 975 36.20 16.58 -30.93
C TYR A 975 37.43 17.49 -31.01
N SER A 976 38.63 16.97 -30.74
CA SER A 976 39.89 17.70 -30.95
C SER A 976 40.11 18.14 -32.41
N LYS A 977 39.45 17.47 -33.37
CA LYS A 977 39.45 17.83 -34.80
C LYS A 977 38.15 18.46 -35.27
N ARG A 978 37.18 18.66 -34.37
CA ARG A 978 35.80 19.06 -34.70
C ARG A 978 35.20 18.19 -35.81
N ALA A 979 35.58 16.91 -35.85
CA ALA A 979 35.10 15.97 -36.85
C ALA A 979 33.58 15.79 -36.65
N PHE A 980 32.79 15.90 -37.71
CA PHE A 980 31.32 15.72 -37.70
C PHE A 980 30.50 16.73 -36.85
N VAL A 981 31.10 17.64 -36.08
CA VAL A 981 30.39 18.63 -35.24
C VAL A 981 29.39 19.49 -36.03
N HIS A 982 29.73 19.87 -37.27
CA HIS A 982 28.86 20.67 -38.14
C HIS A 982 27.50 20.01 -38.43
N TRP A 983 27.37 18.68 -38.35
CA TRP A 983 26.09 18.00 -38.50
C TRP A 983 25.14 18.27 -37.34
N TYR A 984 25.68 18.43 -36.13
CA TYR A 984 24.88 18.69 -34.92
C TYR A 984 24.50 20.17 -34.84
N VAL A 985 25.46 21.06 -35.09
CA VAL A 985 25.22 22.52 -35.11
C VAL A 985 24.23 22.91 -36.22
N GLY A 986 24.28 22.23 -37.36
CA GLY A 986 23.32 22.42 -38.46
C GLY A 986 21.87 22.05 -38.10
N GLU A 987 21.65 21.34 -37.00
CA GLU A 987 20.37 20.79 -36.56
C GLU A 987 19.90 21.44 -35.25
N GLY A 988 20.31 22.68 -35.00
CA GLY A 988 19.77 23.52 -33.94
C GLY A 988 20.43 23.38 -32.56
N MET A 989 21.47 22.55 -32.44
CA MET A 989 22.26 22.38 -31.22
C MET A 989 23.40 23.40 -31.15
N GLU A 990 23.70 23.96 -29.97
CA GLU A 990 24.85 24.85 -29.82
C GLU A 990 26.17 24.05 -29.71
N GLU A 991 27.26 24.53 -30.29
CA GLU A 991 28.56 23.83 -30.19
C GLU A 991 29.05 23.74 -28.73
N GLY A 992 28.66 24.68 -27.87
CA GLY A 992 29.00 24.72 -26.45
C GLY A 992 28.52 23.47 -25.67
N GLU A 993 27.38 22.90 -26.05
CA GLU A 993 26.81 21.71 -25.40
C GLU A 993 27.74 20.49 -25.48
N PHE A 994 28.58 20.37 -26.52
CA PHE A 994 29.59 19.31 -26.59
C PHE A 994 30.62 19.41 -25.47
N SER A 995 31.05 20.63 -25.16
CA SER A 995 32.02 20.89 -24.11
C SER A 995 31.40 20.70 -22.73
N GLU A 996 30.17 21.19 -22.52
CA GLU A 996 29.43 21.02 -21.26
C GLU A 996 29.17 19.55 -20.95
N ALA A 997 28.67 18.77 -21.93
CA ALA A 997 28.45 17.35 -21.76
C ALA A 997 29.74 16.58 -21.45
N ARG A 998 30.86 16.96 -22.08
CA ARG A 998 32.16 16.33 -21.82
C ARG A 998 32.71 16.67 -20.43
N GLU A 999 32.50 17.89 -19.96
CA GLU A 999 32.89 18.34 -18.62
C GLU A 999 32.08 17.62 -17.53
N ASP A 1000 30.77 17.43 -17.74
CA ASP A 1000 29.92 16.67 -16.82
C ASP A 1000 30.31 15.18 -16.76
N MET A 1001 30.69 14.58 -17.89
CA MET A 1001 31.24 13.21 -17.91
C MET A 1001 32.58 13.11 -17.19
N ALA A 1002 33.46 14.11 -17.31
CA ALA A 1002 34.70 14.18 -16.52
C ALA A 1002 34.41 14.27 -15.01
N ALA A 1003 33.39 15.05 -14.63
CA ALA A 1003 32.94 15.14 -13.24
C ALA A 1003 32.37 13.78 -12.76
N LEU A 1004 31.62 13.07 -13.59
CA LEU A 1004 31.11 11.73 -13.27
C LEU A 1004 32.26 10.71 -13.09
N GLU A 1005 33.28 10.72 -13.95
CA GLU A 1005 34.49 9.90 -13.75
C GLU A 1005 35.16 10.20 -12.42
N LYS A 1006 35.28 11.50 -12.07
CA LYS A 1006 35.83 11.93 -10.78
C LYS A 1006 34.97 11.47 -9.59
N ASP A 1007 33.64 11.53 -9.69
CA ASP A 1007 32.72 11.02 -8.67
C ASP A 1007 33.00 9.52 -8.39
N TYR A 1008 33.26 8.73 -9.44
CA TYR A 1008 33.63 7.31 -9.32
C TYR A 1008 35.03 7.12 -8.71
N GLU A 1009 36.01 7.96 -9.05
CA GLU A 1009 37.35 7.94 -8.47
C GLU A 1009 37.31 8.25 -6.96
N GLU A 1010 36.60 9.31 -6.56
CA GLU A 1010 36.47 9.72 -5.16
C GLU A 1010 35.84 8.64 -4.29
N VAL A 1011 34.80 7.95 -4.80
CA VAL A 1011 34.18 6.82 -4.09
C VAL A 1011 35.09 5.58 -4.03
N GLY A 1012 36.05 5.47 -4.96
CA GLY A 1012 37.04 4.40 -4.99
C GLY A 1012 38.13 4.51 -3.91
N ILE A 1013 38.36 5.69 -3.34
CA ILE A 1013 39.42 5.97 -2.34
C ILE A 1013 38.92 5.57 -0.93
N ASP A 1014 39.77 4.93 -0.11
CA ASP A 1014 39.40 4.61 1.29
C ASP A 1014 39.50 5.86 2.18
N SER A 1015 38.58 6.02 3.15
CA SER A 1015 38.61 7.15 4.10
C SER A 1015 39.91 7.27 4.91
N ALA A 1016 40.68 6.17 5.00
CA ALA A 1016 41.98 6.13 5.66
C ALA A 1016 43.10 6.81 4.84
N ASP A 1017 43.04 6.79 3.50
CA ASP A 1017 44.05 7.38 2.64
C ASP A 1017 43.93 8.92 2.59
N THR A 1018 42.72 9.46 2.81
CA THR A 1018 42.48 10.90 2.91
C THR A 1018 42.99 11.56 4.21
N MET A 1019 43.36 10.79 5.24
CA MET A 1019 43.93 11.32 6.49
C MET A 1019 45.46 11.52 6.44
N GLU A 1020 46.18 11.02 5.42
CA GLU A 1020 47.62 11.25 5.28
C GLU A 1020 47.97 12.56 4.53
N GLU A 1021 46.99 13.24 3.92
CA GLU A 1021 47.18 14.51 3.18
C GLU A 1021 46.64 15.78 3.88
N TYR A 1022 46.26 15.72 5.18
CA TYR A 1022 45.86 16.89 5.98
C TYR A 1022 46.74 17.17 7.19
#